data_AF-A0A850Q2T1-F1
#
_entry.id   AF-A0A850Q2T1-F1
#
_cell.length_a   1.000
_cell.length_b   1.000
_cell.length_c   1.000
_cell.angle_alpha   90.00
_cell.angle_beta   90.00
_cell.angle_gamma   90.00
#
_symmetry.space_group_name_H-M   'P 1'
#
loop_
_entity.id
_entity.type
_entity.pdbx_description
1 polymer ?
#
loop_
_entity_poly.entity_id
_entity_poly.type
_entity_poly.pdbx_seq_one_letter_code
_entity_poly.pdbx_strand_id
1 'polypeptide(L)'
;MKNYDHKKIEKKWQKEWSDKKVYKTLDAGKDNKMYVLDMFPYPSGVGLHVGHPRGYIGSDVYARMKRMEGYNVLHPMGYDAFGLPAEQYALEHKIHPRKAVEENVKTFERQLSIIGLSYDWSRKVNTTDPKYYKWTQWIFLEIYNSWYDNTKNKARKIDELISIFEKSGNGKVNAACSNDVKIFNAKEWKSYSKKEKQDILMKYRLAFEGYSEVNWCPQMGTVLANDEIITDSKGNSVSERGGYPVEKKSMRQWFMRITAYADRLLSGLDGLEWSSHIKEIQKNWIGKSEGSEIEFKIKNTHEGKKKILIGTRNEAKIRMIKECLPSFSGFEFISLNDIPEVDDSLLVEGMDYAANAKMKAEFYFKKTGIPTISTDNVFWLEKWKKDNGIMLHMRKEANPKSDKATDEEVLSFLKSWVKKVGGKSKAHFIYAVAFASSNGTEHFVSKQREYILQPNQSKEFWSGFPTESLLIDIKTKEYKGDQPNEVRYNVLIKDLEKHSKKWFLNDSSLSIKVFTTRADTLFGATYVVLAPEHSLVGQLKSNISNWNEAEKYIKDLRNKSDEDRTSNDKEKTGVELKGIKAINPANGEEIPVWIADYVLASYGTGAVMAVPAHDGRDYEFAKKYNLEIKQSILPLLEDKENPFVDGKQITKRKAVHVVIRRKDDNILILDWKSDKWTKKIPATLLIGGVEEGEDFISAAKREIKEEIGFTNLKFVEQIPFSTRAEFYAAHKGVNRIADVTCLIFDLINEEKVEVSNEEKNNHDYRFVTIEEASKVINIPDDKFFINYLIKPIAYTEDGALVNSGKFNDISSEEA
;
A
#
# COMPACT_ATOMS: atom_id res chain seq x y z
N MET A 1 -33.64 40.67 -54.06
CA MET A 1 -34.08 39.62 -53.11
C MET A 1 -34.28 40.26 -51.76
N LYS A 2 -35.31 39.87 -50.99
CA LYS A 2 -35.40 40.30 -49.57
C LYS A 2 -34.29 39.58 -48.80
N ASN A 3 -33.52 40.32 -48.00
CA ASN A 3 -32.47 39.74 -47.15
C ASN A 3 -33.08 38.77 -46.11
N TYR A 4 -32.36 37.70 -45.80
CA TYR A 4 -32.73 36.75 -44.74
C TYR A 4 -32.71 37.44 -43.37
N ASP A 5 -33.87 37.53 -42.71
CA ASP A 5 -34.01 38.11 -41.36
C ASP A 5 -34.21 36.99 -40.33
N HIS A 6 -33.09 36.50 -39.80
CA HIS A 6 -33.07 35.41 -38.83
C HIS A 6 -33.85 35.77 -37.54
N LYS A 7 -33.77 37.03 -37.08
CA LYS A 7 -34.42 37.48 -35.82
C LYS A 7 -35.94 37.32 -35.87
N LYS A 8 -36.53 37.51 -37.03
CA LYS A 8 -37.97 37.30 -37.25
C LYS A 8 -38.32 35.83 -37.45
N ILE A 9 -37.51 35.11 -38.23
CA ILE A 9 -37.78 33.72 -38.61
C ILE A 9 -37.61 32.77 -37.42
N GLU A 10 -36.52 32.89 -36.66
CA GLU A 10 -36.21 32.06 -35.48
C GLU A 10 -37.32 32.17 -34.44
N LYS A 11 -37.72 33.39 -34.07
CA LYS A 11 -38.80 33.63 -33.09
C LYS A 11 -40.13 33.01 -33.53
N LYS A 12 -40.47 33.11 -34.82
CA LYS A 12 -41.71 32.52 -35.36
C LYS A 12 -41.72 31.01 -35.16
N TRP A 13 -40.68 30.31 -35.61
CA TRP A 13 -40.64 28.85 -35.59
C TRP A 13 -40.46 28.29 -34.17
N GLN A 14 -39.64 28.91 -33.32
CA GLN A 14 -39.51 28.53 -31.92
C GLN A 14 -40.85 28.59 -31.19
N LYS A 15 -41.63 29.65 -31.40
CA LYS A 15 -42.98 29.79 -30.85
C LYS A 15 -43.90 28.68 -31.38
N GLU A 16 -43.92 28.48 -32.70
CA GLU A 16 -44.79 27.48 -33.33
C GLU A 16 -44.49 26.05 -32.83
N TRP A 17 -43.21 25.70 -32.68
CA TRP A 17 -42.78 24.41 -32.15
C TRP A 17 -43.17 24.21 -30.68
N SER A 18 -43.02 25.26 -29.87
CA SER A 18 -43.42 25.25 -28.45
C SER A 18 -44.93 25.09 -28.28
N ASP A 19 -45.73 25.91 -28.99
CA ASP A 19 -47.20 25.88 -28.93
C ASP A 19 -47.76 24.51 -29.34
N LYS A 20 -47.20 23.93 -30.42
CA LYS A 20 -47.57 22.60 -30.91
C LYS A 20 -46.92 21.45 -30.11
N LYS A 21 -46.03 21.76 -29.17
CA LYS A 21 -45.27 20.79 -28.36
C LYS A 21 -44.59 19.71 -29.22
N VAL A 22 -44.04 20.10 -30.38
CA VAL A 22 -43.53 19.16 -31.40
C VAL A 22 -42.37 18.27 -30.90
N TYR A 23 -41.65 18.73 -29.87
CA TYR A 23 -40.55 18.00 -29.25
C TYR A 23 -40.96 17.19 -28.02
N LYS A 24 -42.24 17.23 -27.61
CA LYS A 24 -42.70 16.37 -26.51
C LYS A 24 -42.58 14.91 -26.92
N THR A 25 -41.94 14.10 -26.08
CA THR A 25 -41.82 12.66 -26.28
C THR A 25 -43.16 12.00 -25.97
N LEU A 26 -43.59 11.05 -26.81
CA LEU A 26 -44.84 10.32 -26.59
C LEU A 26 -44.64 9.23 -25.53
N ASP A 27 -45.59 9.10 -24.60
CA ASP A 27 -45.58 8.05 -23.59
C ASP A 27 -45.98 6.71 -24.23
N ALA A 28 -44.96 5.86 -24.46
CA ALA A 28 -44.99 4.44 -24.86
C ALA A 28 -46.00 4.00 -25.95
N GLY A 29 -45.44 3.66 -27.13
CA GLY A 29 -46.07 2.81 -28.14
C GLY A 29 -45.21 2.69 -29.40
N LYS A 30 -44.82 1.44 -29.73
CA LYS A 30 -44.13 0.96 -30.96
C LYS A 30 -42.61 1.14 -31.07
N ASP A 31 -42.04 0.22 -31.85
CA ASP A 31 -40.65 0.12 -32.29
C ASP A 31 -40.14 1.45 -32.88
N ASN A 32 -38.81 1.61 -32.92
CA ASN A 32 -38.10 2.84 -33.31
C ASN A 32 -38.12 3.97 -32.25
N LYS A 33 -37.82 3.63 -30.99
CA LYS A 33 -37.45 4.63 -29.97
C LYS A 33 -36.00 5.10 -30.17
N MET A 34 -35.72 6.36 -29.87
CA MET A 34 -34.35 6.89 -29.81
C MET A 34 -34.19 7.76 -28.57
N TYR A 35 -33.11 7.53 -27.81
CA TYR A 35 -32.75 8.39 -26.68
C TYR A 35 -31.46 9.13 -27.05
N VAL A 36 -31.59 10.44 -27.27
CA VAL A 36 -30.46 11.34 -27.49
C VAL A 36 -30.26 12.14 -26.21
N LEU A 37 -29.06 12.14 -25.66
CA LEU A 37 -28.76 12.74 -24.36
C LEU A 37 -27.50 13.58 -24.44
N ASP A 38 -27.60 14.81 -23.94
CA ASP A 38 -26.46 15.65 -23.63
C ASP A 38 -26.04 15.49 -22.18
N MET A 39 -24.75 15.70 -21.91
CA MET A 39 -24.32 16.02 -20.56
C MET A 39 -24.92 17.39 -20.18
N PHE A 40 -25.92 17.37 -19.30
CA PHE A 40 -26.59 18.57 -18.83
C PHE A 40 -25.66 19.56 -18.09
N PRO A 41 -25.90 20.87 -18.18
CA PRO A 41 -24.95 21.87 -17.68
C PRO A 41 -25.00 22.08 -16.17
N TYR A 42 -23.87 22.53 -15.61
CA TYR A 42 -23.80 23.13 -14.28
C TYR A 42 -24.35 24.57 -14.31
N PRO A 43 -25.41 24.92 -13.55
CA PRO A 43 -25.91 26.28 -13.45
C PRO A 43 -25.06 27.12 -12.48
N SER A 44 -23.74 27.08 -12.65
CA SER A 44 -22.73 27.65 -11.76
C SER A 44 -22.08 28.93 -12.29
N GLY A 45 -22.57 29.49 -13.40
CA GLY A 45 -22.00 30.68 -14.02
C GLY A 45 -23.07 31.64 -14.52
N VAL A 46 -22.64 32.80 -15.02
CA VAL A 46 -23.52 33.89 -15.49
C VAL A 46 -24.38 33.49 -16.72
N GLY A 47 -24.06 32.36 -17.38
CA GLY A 47 -24.81 31.82 -18.52
C GLY A 47 -24.03 30.76 -19.30
N LEU A 48 -24.58 30.31 -20.43
CA LEU A 48 -23.92 29.43 -21.39
C LEU A 48 -22.67 30.08 -22.02
N HIS A 49 -21.53 29.40 -21.99
CA HIS A 49 -20.39 29.69 -22.88
C HIS A 49 -20.49 28.93 -24.21
N VAL A 50 -19.71 29.36 -25.22
CA VAL A 50 -19.69 28.81 -26.60
C VAL A 50 -19.38 27.31 -26.71
N GLY A 51 -18.82 26.72 -25.65
CA GLY A 51 -18.57 25.29 -25.57
C GLY A 51 -19.86 24.46 -25.45
N HIS A 52 -20.87 24.96 -24.73
CA HIS A 52 -22.12 24.21 -24.57
C HIS A 52 -22.85 24.00 -25.90
N PRO A 53 -23.13 25.05 -26.72
CA PRO A 53 -23.82 24.85 -27.99
C PRO A 53 -23.04 23.95 -28.96
N ARG A 54 -21.71 23.88 -28.89
CA ARG A 54 -20.91 23.02 -29.77
C ARG A 54 -21.32 21.55 -29.66
N GLY A 55 -21.52 21.04 -28.44
CA GLY A 55 -22.02 19.68 -28.22
C GLY A 55 -23.50 19.56 -28.53
N TYR A 56 -24.31 20.47 -27.96
CA TYR A 56 -25.77 20.40 -28.01
C TYR A 56 -26.35 20.56 -29.42
N ILE A 57 -25.68 21.27 -30.32
CA ILE A 57 -26.11 21.39 -31.72
C ILE A 57 -25.94 20.03 -32.43
N GLY A 58 -24.88 19.28 -32.13
CA GLY A 58 -24.65 17.97 -32.74
C GLY A 58 -25.72 16.95 -32.37
N SER A 59 -26.05 16.87 -31.07
CA SER A 59 -27.14 16.03 -30.57
C SER A 59 -28.50 16.50 -31.11
N ASP A 60 -28.75 17.81 -31.19
CA ASP A 60 -29.99 18.37 -31.75
C ASP A 60 -30.19 18.02 -33.23
N VAL A 61 -29.15 18.15 -34.06
CA VAL A 61 -29.19 17.76 -35.48
C VAL A 61 -29.57 16.28 -35.60
N TYR A 62 -28.94 15.42 -34.80
CA TYR A 62 -29.22 13.99 -34.80
C TYR A 62 -30.64 13.68 -34.30
N ALA A 63 -31.09 14.32 -33.22
CA ALA A 63 -32.43 14.16 -32.66
C ALA A 63 -33.52 14.57 -33.67
N ARG A 64 -33.32 15.69 -34.38
CA ARG A 64 -34.23 16.15 -35.44
C ARG A 64 -34.27 15.19 -36.61
N MET A 65 -33.10 14.75 -37.09
CA MET A 65 -32.99 13.75 -38.15
C MET A 65 -33.77 12.47 -37.78
N LYS A 66 -33.56 11.94 -36.57
CA LYS A 66 -34.26 10.75 -36.09
C LYS A 66 -35.77 10.96 -35.97
N ARG A 67 -36.24 12.13 -35.51
CA ARG A 67 -37.69 12.44 -35.55
C ARG A 67 -38.24 12.44 -36.98
N MET A 68 -37.51 13.02 -37.93
CA MET A 68 -37.93 13.06 -39.33
C MET A 68 -37.94 11.68 -40.00
N GLU A 69 -37.09 10.77 -39.55
CA GLU A 69 -37.11 9.34 -39.92
C GLU A 69 -38.26 8.56 -39.24
N GLY A 70 -39.07 9.21 -38.40
CA GLY A 70 -40.22 8.62 -37.73
C GLY A 70 -39.92 7.98 -36.37
N TYR A 71 -38.73 8.18 -35.80
CA TYR A 71 -38.43 7.70 -34.45
C TYR A 71 -39.18 8.50 -33.37
N ASN A 72 -39.61 7.81 -32.30
CA ASN A 72 -40.04 8.47 -31.07
C ASN A 72 -38.80 8.88 -30.27
N VAL A 73 -38.38 10.13 -30.45
CA VAL A 73 -37.14 10.65 -29.87
C VAL A 73 -37.38 11.25 -28.49
N LEU A 74 -36.70 10.73 -27.47
CA LEU A 74 -36.48 11.39 -26.20
C LEU A 74 -35.18 12.20 -26.29
N HIS A 75 -35.29 13.52 -26.23
CA HIS A 75 -34.16 14.45 -26.15
C HIS A 75 -34.39 15.39 -24.95
N PRO A 76 -33.99 15.00 -23.74
CA PRO A 76 -34.27 15.75 -22.53
C PRO A 76 -33.14 16.74 -22.21
N MET A 77 -33.42 17.66 -21.29
CA MET A 77 -32.42 18.54 -20.70
C MET A 77 -32.69 18.70 -19.20
N GLY A 78 -31.67 19.05 -18.42
CA GLY A 78 -31.81 19.34 -17.00
C GLY A 78 -30.67 20.22 -16.51
N TYR A 79 -30.45 20.22 -15.19
CA TYR A 79 -29.37 20.98 -14.56
C TYR A 79 -28.70 20.17 -13.48
N ASP A 80 -27.38 20.07 -13.57
CA ASP A 80 -26.57 19.53 -12.49
C ASP A 80 -26.22 20.65 -11.49
N ALA A 81 -27.14 20.88 -10.57
CA ALA A 81 -27.20 22.09 -9.77
C ALA A 81 -26.60 21.98 -8.35
N PHE A 82 -26.15 20.80 -7.93
CA PHE A 82 -25.44 20.61 -6.68
C PHE A 82 -23.92 20.75 -6.85
N GLY A 83 -23.20 20.79 -5.72
CA GLY A 83 -21.74 20.74 -5.68
C GLY A 83 -21.06 22.10 -5.63
N LEU A 84 -19.73 22.05 -5.56
CA LEU A 84 -18.82 23.19 -5.46
C LEU A 84 -19.06 24.28 -6.52
N PRO A 85 -19.38 23.94 -7.80
CA PRO A 85 -19.62 24.96 -8.81
C PRO A 85 -20.70 25.97 -8.41
N ALA A 86 -21.85 25.50 -7.94
CA ALA A 86 -22.98 26.35 -7.57
C ALA A 86 -22.72 27.10 -6.26
N GLU A 87 -22.03 26.47 -5.31
CA GLU A 87 -21.70 27.05 -4.02
C GLU A 87 -20.68 28.19 -4.14
N GLN A 88 -19.60 28.00 -4.90
CA GLN A 88 -18.58 29.02 -5.12
C GLN A 88 -19.15 30.26 -5.79
N TYR A 89 -19.95 30.08 -6.85
CA TYR A 89 -20.62 31.19 -7.53
C TYR A 89 -21.47 32.02 -6.56
N ALA A 90 -22.23 31.33 -5.70
CA ALA A 90 -23.04 31.95 -4.67
C ALA A 90 -22.21 32.71 -3.62
N LEU A 91 -21.07 32.16 -3.19
CA LEU A 91 -20.13 32.82 -2.28
C LEU A 91 -19.54 34.10 -2.88
N GLU A 92 -19.06 34.04 -4.13
CA GLU A 92 -18.49 35.19 -4.85
C GLU A 92 -19.49 36.35 -4.97
N HIS A 93 -20.75 36.03 -5.26
CA HIS A 93 -21.82 37.00 -5.45
C HIS A 93 -22.56 37.35 -4.15
N LYS A 94 -22.17 36.74 -3.02
CA LYS A 94 -22.78 36.93 -1.69
C LYS A 94 -24.30 36.69 -1.68
N ILE A 95 -24.74 35.68 -2.43
CA ILE A 95 -26.13 35.25 -2.52
C ILE A 95 -26.28 33.82 -2.02
N HIS A 96 -27.47 33.45 -1.57
CA HIS A 96 -27.72 32.08 -1.11
C HIS A 96 -27.67 31.10 -2.31
N PRO A 97 -27.01 29.92 -2.21
CA PRO A 97 -26.84 28.97 -3.32
C PRO A 97 -28.14 28.60 -4.05
N ARG A 98 -29.22 28.34 -3.29
CA ARG A 98 -30.55 28.10 -3.87
C ARG A 98 -31.04 29.24 -4.79
N LYS A 99 -30.86 30.50 -4.37
CA LYS A 99 -31.29 31.66 -5.18
C LYS A 99 -30.43 31.80 -6.42
N ALA A 100 -29.12 31.61 -6.27
CA ALA A 100 -28.18 31.64 -7.38
C ALA A 100 -28.54 30.61 -8.46
N VAL A 101 -28.78 29.36 -8.05
CA VAL A 101 -29.21 28.28 -8.94
C VAL A 101 -30.54 28.62 -9.61
N GLU A 102 -31.55 29.13 -8.88
CA GLU A 102 -32.84 29.51 -9.45
C GLU A 102 -32.72 30.60 -10.53
N GLU A 103 -31.84 31.59 -10.33
CA GLU A 103 -31.58 32.68 -11.29
C GLU A 103 -30.77 32.19 -12.50
N ASN A 104 -29.74 31.38 -12.26
CA ASN A 104 -28.90 30.82 -13.30
C ASN A 104 -29.70 29.87 -14.20
N VAL A 105 -30.53 28.99 -13.63
CA VAL A 105 -31.41 28.09 -14.40
C VAL A 105 -32.32 28.89 -15.34
N LYS A 106 -32.96 29.97 -14.88
CA LYS A 106 -33.79 30.85 -15.74
C LYS A 106 -32.97 31.45 -16.88
N THR A 107 -31.73 31.84 -16.61
CA THR A 107 -30.82 32.39 -17.64
C THR A 107 -30.44 31.34 -18.68
N PHE A 108 -30.08 30.14 -18.24
CA PHE A 108 -29.75 29.01 -19.10
C PHE A 108 -30.95 28.60 -19.95
N GLU A 109 -32.15 28.48 -19.38
CA GLU A 109 -33.38 28.21 -20.12
C GLU A 109 -33.63 29.23 -21.23
N ARG A 110 -33.50 30.51 -20.91
CA ARG A 110 -33.65 31.59 -21.89
C ARG A 110 -32.63 31.45 -23.02
N GLN A 111 -31.36 31.21 -22.70
CA GLN A 111 -30.31 31.08 -23.70
C GLN A 111 -30.46 29.83 -24.57
N LEU A 112 -30.74 28.66 -23.97
CA LEU A 112 -31.00 27.42 -24.71
C LEU A 112 -32.23 27.57 -25.62
N SER A 113 -33.27 28.26 -25.16
CA SER A 113 -34.48 28.52 -25.95
C SER A 113 -34.19 29.41 -27.17
N ILE A 114 -33.28 30.38 -27.06
CA ILE A 114 -32.87 31.24 -28.18
C ILE A 114 -32.15 30.45 -29.26
N ILE A 115 -31.36 29.43 -28.89
CA ILE A 115 -30.68 28.54 -29.85
C ILE A 115 -31.71 27.67 -30.60
N GLY A 116 -32.86 27.36 -29.98
CA GLY A 116 -33.95 26.62 -30.61
C GLY A 116 -33.74 25.11 -30.63
N LEU A 117 -33.04 24.56 -29.64
CA LEU A 117 -32.77 23.12 -29.50
C LEU A 117 -34.08 22.33 -29.24
N SER A 118 -34.13 21.10 -29.76
CA SER A 118 -35.31 20.21 -29.81
C SER A 118 -35.58 19.43 -28.53
N TYR A 119 -35.47 20.09 -27.38
CA TYR A 119 -35.64 19.43 -26.08
C TYR A 119 -37.10 19.17 -25.71
N ASP A 120 -37.33 18.05 -25.03
CA ASP A 120 -38.56 17.76 -24.29
C ASP A 120 -38.52 18.40 -22.90
N TRP A 121 -38.89 19.68 -22.84
CA TRP A 121 -38.93 20.44 -21.59
C TRP A 121 -39.91 19.90 -20.55
N SER A 122 -40.83 18.99 -20.92
CA SER A 122 -41.74 18.35 -19.96
C SER A 122 -41.04 17.31 -19.07
N ARG A 123 -39.82 16.88 -19.46
CA ARG A 123 -38.98 15.91 -18.72
C ARG A 123 -37.78 16.56 -18.04
N LYS A 124 -37.83 17.88 -17.86
CA LYS A 124 -36.76 18.66 -17.23
C LYS A 124 -36.52 18.24 -15.78
N VAL A 125 -35.25 18.08 -15.42
CA VAL A 125 -34.83 17.77 -14.05
C VAL A 125 -33.87 18.81 -13.50
N ASN A 126 -33.85 18.97 -12.18
CA ASN A 126 -32.86 19.77 -11.46
C ASN A 126 -32.41 18.96 -10.25
N THR A 127 -31.10 18.72 -10.12
CA THR A 127 -30.57 17.83 -9.08
C THR A 127 -30.77 18.38 -7.66
N THR A 128 -31.02 19.68 -7.49
CA THR A 128 -31.32 20.31 -6.18
C THR A 128 -32.79 20.21 -5.75
N ASP A 129 -33.69 19.73 -6.61
CA ASP A 129 -35.09 19.51 -6.25
C ASP A 129 -35.21 18.31 -5.29
N PRO A 130 -35.86 18.43 -4.12
CA PRO A 130 -36.15 17.30 -3.24
C PRO A 130 -36.88 16.14 -3.91
N LYS A 131 -37.66 16.40 -4.97
CA LYS A 131 -38.31 15.36 -5.77
C LYS A 131 -37.32 14.54 -6.59
N TYR A 132 -36.13 15.08 -6.86
CA TYR A 132 -35.02 14.41 -7.54
C TYR A 132 -34.11 13.71 -6.52
N TYR A 133 -33.44 14.46 -5.63
CA TYR A 133 -32.36 13.88 -4.81
C TYR A 133 -32.84 12.89 -3.74
N LYS A 134 -34.15 12.84 -3.43
CA LYS A 134 -34.72 11.75 -2.62
C LYS A 134 -34.41 10.37 -3.23
N TRP A 135 -34.30 10.28 -4.55
CA TRP A 135 -33.94 9.05 -5.25
C TRP A 135 -32.45 8.76 -5.13
N THR A 136 -31.59 9.78 -5.12
CA THR A 136 -30.16 9.63 -4.81
C THR A 136 -29.97 9.08 -3.39
N GLN A 137 -30.69 9.62 -2.40
CA GLN A 137 -30.69 9.12 -1.03
C GLN A 137 -31.19 7.68 -0.95
N TRP A 138 -32.28 7.37 -1.66
CA TRP A 138 -32.82 6.01 -1.72
C TRP A 138 -31.84 5.02 -2.36
N ILE A 139 -31.21 5.37 -3.49
CA ILE A 139 -30.17 4.54 -4.15
C ILE A 139 -29.00 4.29 -3.19
N PHE A 140 -28.54 5.32 -2.47
CA PHE A 140 -27.50 5.15 -1.47
C PHE A 140 -27.91 4.12 -0.40
N LEU A 141 -29.15 4.17 0.08
CA LEU A 141 -29.66 3.21 1.05
C LEU A 141 -29.76 1.78 0.49
N GLU A 142 -30.12 1.62 -0.78
CA GLU A 142 -30.11 0.31 -1.45
C GLU A 142 -28.69 -0.26 -1.54
N ILE A 143 -27.70 0.58 -1.91
CA ILE A 143 -26.29 0.19 -1.97
C ILE A 143 -25.76 -0.11 -0.56
N TYR A 144 -26.06 0.73 0.42
CA TYR A 144 -25.69 0.54 1.81
C TYR A 144 -26.22 -0.79 2.35
N ASN A 145 -27.46 -1.14 2.03
CA ASN A 145 -28.09 -2.40 2.44
C ASN A 145 -27.77 -3.58 1.52
N SER A 146 -26.68 -3.50 0.78
CA SER A 146 -26.22 -4.56 -0.12
C SER A 146 -24.75 -4.94 0.13
N TRP A 147 -24.41 -6.18 -0.19
CA TRP A 147 -23.04 -6.71 -0.26
C TRP A 147 -22.82 -7.35 -1.63
N TYR A 148 -21.57 -7.52 -2.05
CA TYR A 148 -21.25 -8.17 -3.33
C TYR A 148 -20.88 -9.64 -3.13
N ASP A 149 -21.63 -10.53 -3.78
CA ASP A 149 -21.37 -11.97 -3.79
C ASP A 149 -20.53 -12.33 -5.02
N ASN A 150 -19.25 -12.62 -4.80
CA ASN A 150 -18.32 -12.96 -5.88
C ASN A 150 -18.71 -14.28 -6.56
N THR A 151 -19.36 -15.20 -5.84
CA THR A 151 -19.81 -16.49 -6.40
C THR A 151 -20.96 -16.31 -7.38
N LYS A 152 -21.83 -15.31 -7.11
CA LYS A 152 -22.98 -14.99 -7.96
C LYS A 152 -22.72 -13.82 -8.90
N ASN A 153 -21.56 -13.18 -8.79
CA ASN A 153 -21.14 -11.98 -9.51
C ASN A 153 -22.21 -10.87 -9.51
N LYS A 154 -22.79 -10.59 -8.33
CA LYS A 154 -23.85 -9.57 -8.18
C LYS A 154 -23.99 -9.05 -6.75
N ALA A 155 -24.60 -7.86 -6.62
CA ALA A 155 -25.09 -7.36 -5.35
C ALA A 155 -26.27 -8.21 -4.81
N ARG A 156 -26.29 -8.42 -3.49
CA ARG A 156 -27.36 -9.09 -2.74
C ARG A 156 -27.67 -8.32 -1.47
N LYS A 157 -28.85 -8.55 -0.89
CA LYS A 157 -29.28 -7.84 0.33
C LYS A 157 -28.41 -8.24 1.51
N ILE A 158 -28.05 -7.27 2.35
CA ILE A 158 -27.21 -7.47 3.53
C ILE A 158 -27.84 -8.46 4.54
N ASP A 159 -29.17 -8.54 4.61
CA ASP A 159 -29.89 -9.49 5.47
C ASP A 159 -29.61 -10.96 5.11
N GLU A 160 -29.35 -11.23 3.82
CA GLU A 160 -28.95 -12.56 3.37
C GLU A 160 -27.58 -12.94 3.93
N LEU A 161 -26.64 -11.98 4.02
CA LEU A 161 -25.32 -12.19 4.60
C LEU A 161 -25.40 -12.41 6.12
N ILE A 162 -26.22 -11.63 6.82
CA ILE A 162 -26.49 -11.80 8.25
C ILE A 162 -27.01 -13.21 8.52
N SER A 163 -27.96 -13.68 7.69
CA SER A 163 -28.50 -15.03 7.79
C SER A 163 -27.45 -16.13 7.58
N ILE A 164 -26.44 -15.90 6.73
CA ILE A 164 -25.32 -16.82 6.54
C ILE A 164 -24.42 -16.82 7.80
N PHE A 165 -24.07 -15.65 8.33
CA PHE A 165 -23.26 -15.53 9.54
C PHE A 165 -23.90 -16.21 10.75
N GLU A 166 -25.22 -16.10 10.91
CA GLU A 166 -25.96 -16.76 12.00
C GLU A 166 -26.00 -18.29 11.90
N LYS A 167 -25.86 -18.84 10.69
CA LYS A 167 -25.88 -20.28 10.43
C LYS A 167 -24.48 -20.91 10.51
N SER A 168 -23.48 -20.28 9.88
CA SER A 168 -22.16 -20.89 9.68
C SER A 168 -20.97 -19.98 9.97
N GLY A 169 -21.19 -18.70 10.32
CA GLY A 169 -20.12 -17.71 10.34
C GLY A 169 -19.65 -17.34 8.92
N ASN A 170 -18.47 -16.74 8.80
CA ASN A 170 -17.98 -16.16 7.54
C ASN A 170 -16.92 -16.99 6.79
N GLY A 171 -16.43 -18.10 7.35
CA GLY A 171 -15.29 -18.85 6.78
C GLY A 171 -15.49 -19.42 5.38
N LYS A 172 -16.72 -19.48 4.86
CA LYS A 172 -17.05 -19.91 3.48
C LYS A 172 -17.66 -18.80 2.63
N VAL A 173 -17.73 -17.58 3.15
CA VAL A 173 -18.35 -16.46 2.44
C VAL A 173 -17.36 -15.89 1.45
N ASN A 174 -17.65 -16.06 0.16
CA ASN A 174 -16.90 -15.43 -0.92
C ASN A 174 -17.57 -14.10 -1.31
N ALA A 175 -17.16 -13.02 -0.65
CA ALA A 175 -17.70 -11.67 -0.83
C ALA A 175 -16.58 -10.69 -1.13
N ALA A 176 -16.89 -9.60 -1.84
CA ALA A 176 -16.00 -8.45 -1.87
C ALA A 176 -16.06 -7.76 -0.50
N CYS A 177 -14.96 -7.80 0.25
CA CYS A 177 -14.86 -7.23 1.59
C CYS A 177 -13.49 -6.60 1.85
N SER A 178 -13.32 -5.96 3.01
CA SER A 178 -12.01 -5.47 3.46
C SER A 178 -11.03 -6.62 3.72
N ASN A 179 -9.73 -6.39 3.53
CA ASN A 179 -8.68 -7.41 3.65
C ASN A 179 -8.44 -7.88 5.10
N ASP A 180 -8.87 -7.10 6.09
CA ASP A 180 -8.63 -7.32 7.52
C ASP A 180 -9.81 -8.02 8.24
N VAL A 181 -10.67 -8.72 7.48
CA VAL A 181 -11.80 -9.45 8.05
C VAL A 181 -11.32 -10.73 8.73
N LYS A 182 -11.62 -10.85 10.03
CA LYS A 182 -11.32 -12.06 10.81
C LYS A 182 -12.33 -13.17 10.54
N ILE A 183 -11.87 -14.41 10.56
CA ILE A 183 -12.75 -15.58 10.48
C ILE A 183 -13.43 -15.78 11.84
N PHE A 184 -14.75 -16.01 11.80
CA PHE A 184 -15.56 -16.34 12.96
C PHE A 184 -16.61 -17.40 12.60
N ASN A 185 -17.05 -18.16 13.61
CA ASN A 185 -18.13 -19.14 13.50
C ASN A 185 -19.48 -18.55 13.96
N ALA A 186 -20.55 -19.32 13.77
CA ALA A 186 -21.92 -18.90 14.11
C ALA A 186 -22.14 -18.59 15.60
N LYS A 187 -21.44 -19.29 16.50
CA LYS A 187 -21.55 -19.07 17.95
C LYS A 187 -20.91 -17.73 18.35
N GLU A 188 -19.75 -17.44 17.78
CA GLU A 188 -19.05 -16.16 17.97
C GLU A 188 -19.91 -15.00 17.45
N TRP A 189 -20.45 -15.12 16.22
CA TRP A 189 -21.35 -14.11 15.66
C TRP A 189 -22.55 -13.82 16.57
N LYS A 190 -23.19 -14.85 17.13
CA LYS A 190 -24.33 -14.69 18.04
C LYS A 190 -23.95 -14.01 19.35
N SER A 191 -22.71 -14.17 19.80
CA SER A 191 -22.20 -13.54 21.03
C SER A 191 -21.83 -12.07 20.88
N TYR A 192 -21.60 -11.60 19.65
CA TYR A 192 -21.23 -10.21 19.40
C TYR A 192 -22.36 -9.23 19.70
N SER A 193 -21.98 -8.08 20.26
CA SER A 193 -22.84 -6.94 20.47
C SER A 193 -23.36 -6.36 19.14
N LYS A 194 -24.44 -5.55 19.22
CA LYS A 194 -24.99 -4.87 18.05
C LYS A 194 -23.93 -4.00 17.33
N LYS A 195 -23.04 -3.36 18.08
CA LYS A 195 -21.97 -2.53 17.52
C LYS A 195 -20.96 -3.38 16.77
N GLU A 196 -20.43 -4.43 17.39
CA GLU A 196 -19.46 -5.35 16.75
C GLU A 196 -20.03 -5.95 15.46
N LYS A 197 -21.31 -6.33 15.46
CA LYS A 197 -21.99 -6.81 14.25
C LYS A 197 -22.02 -5.75 13.14
N GLN A 198 -22.34 -4.49 13.47
CA GLN A 198 -22.35 -3.42 12.45
C GLN A 198 -20.94 -3.10 11.95
N ASP A 199 -19.94 -3.06 12.84
CA ASP A 199 -18.54 -2.84 12.46
C ASP A 199 -18.04 -3.94 11.51
N ILE A 200 -18.42 -5.20 11.75
CA ILE A 200 -18.14 -6.31 10.82
C ILE A 200 -18.91 -6.13 9.51
N LEU A 201 -20.21 -5.81 9.53
CA LEU A 201 -21.01 -5.65 8.32
C LEU A 201 -20.50 -4.50 7.44
N MET A 202 -19.99 -3.41 8.01
CA MET A 202 -19.37 -2.32 7.24
C MET A 202 -18.23 -2.83 6.35
N LYS A 203 -17.50 -3.87 6.75
CA LYS A 203 -16.44 -4.47 5.94
C LYS A 203 -16.96 -5.22 4.70
N TYR A 204 -18.26 -5.53 4.64
CA TYR A 204 -18.91 -6.25 3.55
C TYR A 204 -19.89 -5.41 2.72
N ARG A 205 -20.36 -4.27 3.25
CA ARG A 205 -21.30 -3.40 2.54
C ARG A 205 -20.67 -2.81 1.28
N LEU A 206 -21.52 -2.54 0.29
CA LEU A 206 -21.14 -1.84 -0.93
C LEU A 206 -20.99 -0.33 -0.72
N ALA A 207 -21.73 0.27 0.22
CA ALA A 207 -21.42 1.60 0.74
C ALA A 207 -20.96 1.46 2.20
N PHE A 208 -19.74 1.93 2.49
CA PHE A 208 -19.10 1.72 3.78
C PHE A 208 -18.32 2.95 4.22
N GLU A 209 -18.04 3.03 5.51
CA GLU A 209 -17.21 4.09 6.07
C GLU A 209 -15.77 3.61 6.20
N GLY A 210 -14.83 4.47 5.84
CA GLY A 210 -13.40 4.24 5.96
C GLY A 210 -12.67 5.51 6.37
N TYR A 211 -11.46 5.37 6.90
CA TYR A 211 -10.52 6.47 6.99
C TYR A 211 -9.68 6.47 5.73
N SER A 212 -9.56 7.63 5.10
CA SER A 212 -8.68 7.84 3.96
C SER A 212 -8.03 9.20 4.07
N GLU A 213 -6.84 9.32 3.48
CA GLU A 213 -6.22 10.62 3.25
C GLU A 213 -6.97 11.31 2.10
N VAL A 214 -7.85 12.24 2.49
CA VAL A 214 -8.56 13.07 1.53
C VAL A 214 -7.74 14.29 1.19
N ASN A 215 -7.96 14.77 -0.03
CA ASN A 215 -7.50 16.08 -0.43
C ASN A 215 -8.44 17.11 0.20
N TRP A 216 -7.94 17.94 1.11
CA TRP A 216 -8.71 18.93 1.84
C TRP A 216 -8.28 20.33 1.42
N CYS A 217 -9.24 21.18 1.08
CA CYS A 217 -8.98 22.59 0.82
C CYS A 217 -9.46 23.43 2.01
N PRO A 218 -8.57 23.96 2.87
CA PRO A 218 -8.95 24.74 4.05
C PRO A 218 -9.78 25.98 3.72
N GLN A 219 -9.46 26.65 2.61
CA GLN A 219 -10.13 27.88 2.16
C GLN A 219 -11.56 27.60 1.70
N MET A 220 -11.80 26.44 1.07
CA MET A 220 -13.12 26.01 0.65
C MET A 220 -13.89 25.26 1.75
N GLY A 221 -13.20 24.81 2.81
CA GLY A 221 -13.82 24.07 3.90
C GLY A 221 -14.40 22.72 3.47
N THR A 222 -13.84 22.10 2.43
CA THR A 222 -14.37 20.86 1.84
C THR A 222 -13.25 19.90 1.40
N VAL A 223 -13.62 18.63 1.29
CA VAL A 223 -12.81 17.62 0.59
C VAL A 223 -12.97 17.79 -0.92
N LEU A 224 -11.92 17.47 -1.66
CA LEU A 224 -11.85 17.48 -3.12
C LEU A 224 -11.58 16.06 -3.62
N ALA A 225 -12.25 15.67 -4.70
CA ALA A 225 -11.87 14.47 -5.46
C ALA A 225 -10.52 14.69 -6.17
N ASN A 226 -9.86 13.62 -6.62
CA ASN A 226 -8.59 13.75 -7.35
C ASN A 226 -8.75 14.62 -8.61
N ASP A 227 -9.85 14.45 -9.35
CA ASP A 227 -10.17 15.22 -10.56
C ASP A 227 -10.40 16.72 -10.30
N GLU A 228 -10.56 17.14 -9.05
CA GLU A 228 -10.79 18.55 -8.65
C GLU A 228 -9.49 19.25 -8.21
N ILE A 229 -8.34 18.64 -8.48
CA ILE A 229 -7.01 19.12 -8.12
C ILE A 229 -6.20 19.33 -9.39
N ILE A 230 -5.53 20.47 -9.47
CA ILE A 230 -4.59 20.80 -10.55
C ILE A 230 -3.25 21.20 -9.94
N THR A 231 -2.20 21.15 -10.76
CA THR A 231 -0.88 21.64 -10.36
C THR A 231 -0.73 23.10 -10.78
N ASP A 232 -0.38 23.98 -9.84
CA ASP A 232 -0.06 25.38 -10.14
C ASP A 232 1.28 25.51 -10.89
N SER A 233 1.61 26.73 -11.35
CA SER A 233 2.86 27.01 -12.07
C SER A 233 4.13 26.81 -11.24
N LYS A 234 4.00 26.55 -9.93
CA LYS A 234 5.09 26.29 -8.99
C LYS A 234 5.16 24.81 -8.58
N GLY A 235 4.32 23.94 -9.14
CA GLY A 235 4.33 22.51 -8.85
C GLY A 235 3.53 22.12 -7.61
N ASN A 236 2.67 22.99 -7.06
CA ASN A 236 1.85 22.68 -5.89
C ASN A 236 0.46 22.19 -6.29
N SER A 237 -0.07 21.24 -5.52
CA SER A 237 -1.47 20.81 -5.62
C SER A 237 -2.41 21.92 -5.15
N VAL A 238 -3.25 22.42 -6.06
CA VAL A 238 -4.26 23.45 -5.80
C VAL A 238 -5.63 23.01 -6.30
N SER A 239 -6.70 23.56 -5.75
CA SER A 239 -8.05 23.29 -6.24
C SER A 239 -8.20 23.77 -7.69
N GLU A 240 -8.78 22.94 -8.56
CA GLU A 240 -9.12 23.29 -9.95
C GLU A 240 -9.87 24.64 -9.98
N ARG A 241 -10.75 24.83 -9.01
CA ARG A 241 -11.55 26.02 -8.84
C ARG A 241 -11.02 26.86 -7.69
N GLY A 242 -10.58 28.08 -8.01
CA GLY A 242 -10.07 29.06 -7.05
C GLY A 242 -8.55 29.01 -6.82
N GLY A 243 -7.87 27.94 -7.25
CA GLY A 243 -6.41 27.84 -7.15
C GLY A 243 -5.90 27.85 -5.70
N TYR A 244 -6.67 27.30 -4.76
CA TYR A 244 -6.31 27.30 -3.34
C TYR A 244 -5.47 26.07 -2.99
N PRO A 245 -4.48 26.19 -2.08
CA PRO A 245 -3.67 25.06 -1.64
C PRO A 245 -4.51 23.90 -1.11
N VAL A 246 -4.11 22.69 -1.48
CA VAL A 246 -4.75 21.44 -1.05
C VAL A 246 -3.78 20.69 -0.14
N GLU A 247 -4.26 20.26 1.02
CA GLU A 247 -3.50 19.44 1.97
C GLU A 247 -4.09 18.04 2.09
N LYS A 248 -3.25 17.04 2.37
CA LYS A 248 -3.72 15.69 2.70
C LYS A 248 -4.16 15.65 4.15
N LYS A 249 -5.37 15.16 4.40
CA LYS A 249 -5.93 15.03 5.74
C LYS A 249 -6.59 13.66 5.91
N SER A 250 -6.20 12.92 6.94
CA SER A 250 -6.91 11.68 7.28
C SER A 250 -8.29 12.00 7.85
N MET A 251 -9.34 11.60 7.14
CA MET A 251 -10.73 11.84 7.54
C MET A 251 -11.59 10.60 7.34
N ARG A 252 -12.62 10.47 8.18
CA ARG A 252 -13.68 9.47 8.00
C ARG A 252 -14.57 9.90 6.83
N GLN A 253 -14.74 9.03 5.86
CA GLN A 253 -15.53 9.28 4.65
C GLN A 253 -16.40 8.08 4.28
N TRP A 254 -17.39 8.32 3.43
CA TRP A 254 -18.17 7.28 2.77
C TRP A 254 -17.53 6.87 1.46
N PHE A 255 -17.44 5.56 1.23
CA PHE A 255 -16.91 4.95 0.02
C PHE A 255 -17.94 4.03 -0.62
N MET A 256 -17.89 3.96 -1.96
CA MET A 256 -18.57 2.92 -2.71
C MET A 256 -17.55 1.87 -3.17
N ARG A 257 -17.86 0.59 -2.94
CA ARG A 257 -17.02 -0.54 -3.34
C ARG A 257 -17.15 -0.84 -4.84
N ILE A 258 -16.81 0.14 -5.67
CA ILE A 258 -16.82 0.02 -7.13
C ILE A 258 -15.83 -1.02 -7.63
N THR A 259 -14.75 -1.27 -6.88
CA THR A 259 -13.75 -2.30 -7.17
C THR A 259 -14.34 -3.70 -7.26
N ALA A 260 -15.45 -3.99 -6.55
CA ALA A 260 -16.18 -5.25 -6.69
C ALA A 260 -16.77 -5.46 -8.10
N TYR A 261 -16.89 -4.38 -8.89
CA TYR A 261 -17.39 -4.37 -10.26
C TYR A 261 -16.29 -4.17 -11.31
N ALA A 262 -15.01 -4.10 -10.93
CA ALA A 262 -13.92 -3.75 -11.84
C ALA A 262 -13.86 -4.67 -13.08
N ASP A 263 -13.93 -5.98 -12.89
CA ASP A 263 -13.95 -6.96 -13.98
C ASP A 263 -15.15 -6.78 -14.92
N ARG A 264 -16.31 -6.47 -14.35
CA ARG A 264 -17.54 -6.24 -15.11
C ARG A 264 -17.48 -4.91 -15.88
N LEU A 265 -16.87 -3.89 -15.30
CA LEU A 265 -16.65 -2.61 -15.97
C LEU A 265 -15.69 -2.77 -17.15
N LEU A 266 -14.59 -3.52 -16.97
CA LEU A 266 -13.63 -3.81 -18.03
C LEU A 266 -14.23 -4.61 -19.18
N SER A 267 -14.78 -5.80 -18.88
CA SER A 267 -15.40 -6.66 -19.89
C SER A 267 -16.61 -6.00 -20.57
N GLY A 268 -17.31 -5.10 -19.85
CA GLY A 268 -18.42 -4.33 -20.40
C GLY A 268 -18.02 -3.35 -21.51
N LEU A 269 -16.74 -2.94 -21.60
CA LEU A 269 -16.27 -2.01 -22.64
C LEU A 269 -16.26 -2.63 -24.04
N ASP A 270 -16.09 -3.94 -24.14
CA ASP A 270 -15.91 -4.60 -25.44
C ASP A 270 -17.18 -4.51 -26.30
N GLY A 271 -18.36 -4.58 -25.69
CA GLY A 271 -19.66 -4.47 -26.35
C GLY A 271 -20.17 -3.04 -26.60
N LEU A 272 -19.41 -2.01 -26.24
CA LEU A 272 -19.82 -0.62 -26.42
C LEU A 272 -19.36 -0.04 -27.77
N GLU A 273 -20.26 0.67 -28.46
CA GLU A 273 -19.95 1.45 -29.67
C GLU A 273 -19.30 2.80 -29.30
N TRP A 274 -18.18 2.75 -28.58
CA TRP A 274 -17.38 3.92 -28.17
C TRP A 274 -16.04 3.94 -28.90
N SER A 275 -15.43 5.13 -29.03
CA SER A 275 -14.08 5.27 -29.61
C SER A 275 -13.04 4.47 -28.82
N SER A 276 -12.04 3.91 -29.50
CA SER A 276 -10.92 3.19 -28.88
C SER A 276 -10.25 4.01 -27.77
N HIS A 277 -10.02 5.30 -28.03
CA HIS A 277 -9.39 6.21 -27.07
C HIS A 277 -10.12 6.29 -25.72
N ILE A 278 -11.46 6.43 -25.71
CA ILE A 278 -12.24 6.44 -24.46
C ILE A 278 -12.16 5.08 -23.76
N LYS A 279 -12.22 3.97 -24.51
CA LYS A 279 -12.08 2.62 -23.94
C LYS A 279 -10.70 2.44 -23.31
N GLU A 280 -9.64 2.90 -23.96
CA GLU A 280 -8.26 2.86 -23.46
C GLU A 280 -8.08 3.67 -22.18
N ILE A 281 -8.63 4.90 -22.12
CA ILE A 281 -8.62 5.72 -20.89
C ILE A 281 -9.28 4.95 -19.74
N GLN A 282 -10.45 4.34 -19.97
CA GLN A 282 -11.15 3.58 -18.94
C GLN A 282 -10.39 2.31 -18.52
N LYS A 283 -9.79 1.58 -19.48
CA LYS A 283 -8.96 0.39 -19.20
C LYS A 283 -7.76 0.76 -18.34
N ASN A 284 -7.04 1.83 -18.70
CA ASN A 284 -5.88 2.32 -17.98
C ASN A 284 -6.26 2.84 -16.58
N TRP A 285 -7.42 3.50 -16.45
CA TRP A 285 -7.93 3.99 -15.17
C TRP A 285 -8.31 2.86 -14.21
N ILE A 286 -8.99 1.81 -14.70
CA ILE A 286 -9.32 0.65 -13.86
C ILE A 286 -8.04 -0.12 -13.51
N GLY A 287 -7.07 -0.18 -14.44
CA GLY A 287 -5.71 -0.61 -14.16
C GLY A 287 -5.62 -2.04 -13.60
N LYS A 288 -6.50 -2.95 -14.03
CA LYS A 288 -6.45 -4.34 -13.58
C LYS A 288 -5.12 -4.96 -14.01
N SER A 289 -4.40 -5.48 -13.04
CA SER A 289 -3.21 -6.27 -13.23
C SER A 289 -3.35 -7.60 -12.50
N GLU A 290 -2.82 -8.65 -13.11
CA GLU A 290 -2.67 -9.96 -12.47
C GLU A 290 -1.22 -10.06 -11.99
N GLY A 291 -1.02 -10.68 -10.83
CA GLY A 291 0.27 -10.69 -10.17
C GLY A 291 0.28 -11.59 -8.93
N SER A 292 1.39 -11.54 -8.23
CA SER A 292 1.68 -12.41 -7.09
C SER A 292 1.92 -11.59 -5.83
N GLU A 293 1.34 -12.03 -4.71
CA GLU A 293 1.78 -11.61 -3.38
C GLU A 293 2.94 -12.50 -2.91
N ILE A 294 4.08 -11.88 -2.57
CA ILE A 294 5.30 -12.59 -2.19
C ILE A 294 5.71 -12.14 -0.79
N GLU A 295 6.04 -13.10 0.07
CA GLU A 295 6.39 -12.86 1.47
C GLU A 295 7.91 -12.87 1.67
N PHE A 296 8.48 -11.71 2.00
CA PHE A 296 9.88 -11.54 2.35
C PHE A 296 10.03 -11.55 3.86
N LYS A 297 10.72 -12.55 4.42
CA LYS A 297 10.98 -12.62 5.86
C LYS A 297 11.97 -11.54 6.26
N ILE A 298 11.70 -10.82 7.36
CA ILE A 298 12.69 -9.91 7.94
C ILE A 298 13.71 -10.74 8.71
N LYS A 299 14.99 -10.52 8.44
CA LYS A 299 16.08 -11.19 9.17
C LYS A 299 15.96 -10.87 10.65
N ASN A 300 16.00 -11.91 11.50
CA ASN A 300 15.86 -11.79 12.95
C ASN A 300 16.75 -10.67 13.51
N THR A 301 16.13 -9.59 13.98
CA THR A 301 16.80 -8.40 14.51
C THR A 301 17.26 -8.56 15.97
N HIS A 302 17.35 -9.79 16.49
CA HIS A 302 17.57 -10.04 17.91
C HIS A 302 18.56 -11.20 18.18
N GLU A 303 19.86 -10.88 18.26
CA GLU A 303 20.87 -11.73 18.92
C GLU A 303 20.93 -11.51 20.45
N GLY A 304 19.97 -10.80 21.04
CA GLY A 304 19.82 -10.63 22.49
C GLY A 304 18.48 -11.17 22.99
N LYS A 305 18.42 -11.66 24.24
CA LYS A 305 17.14 -12.03 24.90
C LYS A 305 16.16 -10.87 24.78
N LYS A 306 14.93 -11.15 24.34
CA LYS A 306 13.88 -10.12 24.17
C LYS A 306 13.52 -9.53 25.53
N LYS A 307 13.53 -8.20 25.66
CA LYS A 307 13.21 -7.52 26.92
C LYS A 307 11.70 -7.40 27.11
N ILE A 308 11.23 -7.65 28.34
CA ILE A 308 9.87 -7.36 28.80
C ILE A 308 9.97 -6.39 29.97
N LEU A 309 9.26 -5.27 29.88
CA LEU A 309 9.20 -4.27 30.93
C LEU A 309 8.11 -4.62 31.95
N ILE A 310 8.45 -4.61 33.23
CA ILE A 310 7.50 -4.64 34.34
C ILE A 310 7.16 -3.18 34.69
N GLY A 311 5.95 -2.76 34.31
CA GLY A 311 5.45 -1.38 34.42
C GLY A 311 5.08 -0.97 35.85
N THR A 312 6.03 -1.06 36.77
CA THR A 312 5.94 -0.56 38.15
C THR A 312 7.33 -0.30 38.73
N ARG A 313 7.42 0.67 39.65
CA ARG A 313 8.62 0.91 40.50
C ARG A 313 8.54 0.18 41.85
N ASN A 314 7.41 -0.47 42.14
CA ASN A 314 7.21 -1.17 43.40
C ASN A 314 7.98 -2.51 43.40
N GLU A 315 9.02 -2.60 44.23
CA GLU A 315 9.91 -3.77 44.31
C GLU A 315 9.18 -5.08 44.60
N ALA A 316 8.15 -5.04 45.45
CA ALA A 316 7.38 -6.23 45.79
C ALA A 316 6.60 -6.75 44.57
N LYS A 317 5.97 -5.84 43.80
CA LYS A 317 5.29 -6.22 42.54
C LYS A 317 6.26 -6.74 41.49
N ILE A 318 7.46 -6.12 41.37
CA ILE A 318 8.51 -6.58 40.46
C ILE A 318 8.94 -8.01 40.80
N ARG A 319 9.22 -8.26 42.09
CA ARG A 319 9.60 -9.58 42.59
C ARG A 319 8.52 -10.62 42.32
N MET A 320 7.26 -10.31 42.65
CA MET A 320 6.12 -11.21 42.42
C MET A 320 6.00 -11.62 40.95
N ILE A 321 6.10 -10.68 40.02
CA ILE A 321 6.00 -10.96 38.57
C ILE A 321 7.17 -11.83 38.11
N LYS A 322 8.41 -11.49 38.51
CA LYS A 322 9.61 -12.27 38.16
C LYS A 322 9.54 -13.71 38.65
N GLU A 323 9.00 -13.93 39.84
CA GLU A 323 8.85 -15.26 40.44
C GLU A 323 7.65 -16.06 39.90
N CYS A 324 6.62 -15.39 39.35
CA CYS A 324 5.47 -16.06 38.73
C CYS A 324 5.66 -16.39 37.24
N LEU A 325 6.65 -15.80 36.57
CA LEU A 325 6.98 -16.01 35.15
C LEU A 325 8.28 -16.80 34.82
N PRO A 326 8.99 -17.48 35.74
CA PRO A 326 10.30 -18.06 35.45
C PRO A 326 10.26 -19.25 34.46
N SER A 327 9.07 -19.80 34.16
CA SER A 327 8.87 -20.88 33.18
C SER A 327 9.03 -20.46 31.70
N PHE A 328 9.21 -19.16 31.40
CA PHE A 328 9.43 -18.63 30.02
C PHE A 328 10.90 -18.34 29.76
N SER A 329 11.71 -19.39 29.58
CA SER A 329 13.13 -19.29 29.23
C SER A 329 13.32 -18.72 27.81
N GLY A 330 13.43 -17.40 27.68
CA GLY A 330 13.67 -16.71 26.40
C GLY A 330 13.65 -15.17 26.47
N PHE A 331 13.11 -14.62 27.56
CA PHE A 331 12.96 -13.19 27.77
C PHE A 331 13.82 -12.68 28.93
N GLU A 332 14.22 -11.41 28.84
CA GLU A 332 14.85 -10.65 29.92
C GLU A 332 13.81 -9.72 30.55
N PHE A 333 13.53 -9.88 31.85
CA PHE A 333 12.56 -9.02 32.56
C PHE A 333 13.26 -7.83 33.23
N ILE A 334 13.02 -6.64 32.70
CA ILE A 334 13.46 -5.35 33.27
C ILE A 334 12.29 -4.64 33.96
N SER A 335 12.57 -3.66 34.80
CA SER A 335 11.59 -2.87 35.55
C SER A 335 11.80 -1.38 35.32
N LEU A 336 10.87 -0.54 35.77
CA LEU A 336 11.05 0.92 35.70
C LEU A 336 12.22 1.43 36.56
N ASN A 337 12.74 0.62 37.49
CA ASN A 337 13.94 0.96 38.25
C ASN A 337 15.21 0.80 37.39
N ASP A 338 15.17 -0.02 36.34
CA ASP A 338 16.28 -0.24 35.40
C ASP A 338 16.32 0.84 34.29
N ILE A 339 15.26 1.66 34.16
CA ILE A 339 15.12 2.77 33.20
C ILE A 339 14.57 4.02 33.92
N PRO A 340 15.35 4.63 34.84
CA PRO A 340 14.87 5.69 35.71
C PRO A 340 14.35 6.94 34.98
N GLU A 341 14.82 7.20 33.76
CA GLU A 341 14.48 8.34 32.90
C GLU A 341 13.04 8.35 32.35
N VAL A 342 12.29 7.26 32.50
CA VAL A 342 10.90 7.20 32.04
C VAL A 342 10.01 8.10 32.90
N ASP A 343 9.55 9.19 32.29
CA ASP A 343 8.60 10.14 32.86
C ASP A 343 7.15 9.63 32.79
N ASP A 344 6.55 9.45 33.96
CA ASP A 344 5.17 9.02 34.18
C ASP A 344 4.24 10.11 34.73
N SER A 345 4.64 11.38 34.67
CA SER A 345 3.82 12.53 35.08
C SER A 345 2.47 12.64 34.35
N LEU A 346 2.39 12.13 33.12
CA LEU A 346 1.18 12.13 32.28
C LEU A 346 0.37 10.82 32.40
N LEU A 347 0.76 9.89 33.27
CA LEU A 347 0.02 8.67 33.49
C LEU A 347 -1.28 8.98 34.25
N VAL A 348 -2.41 8.68 33.63
CA VAL A 348 -3.73 8.83 34.24
C VAL A 348 -4.15 7.52 34.89
N GLU A 349 -4.68 7.58 36.11
CA GLU A 349 -5.28 6.41 36.77
C GLU A 349 -6.65 6.09 36.14
N GLY A 350 -6.89 4.81 35.89
CA GLY A 350 -8.16 4.27 35.42
C GLY A 350 -9.22 4.20 36.52
N MET A 351 -10.46 3.97 36.11
CA MET A 351 -11.63 3.97 36.99
C MET A 351 -11.69 2.77 37.96
N ASP A 352 -10.94 1.69 37.66
CA ASP A 352 -10.83 0.51 38.51
C ASP A 352 -9.44 -0.15 38.37
N TYR A 353 -9.18 -1.19 39.16
CA TYR A 353 -7.90 -1.90 39.19
C TYR A 353 -7.57 -2.62 37.85
N ALA A 354 -8.56 -3.03 37.06
CA ALA A 354 -8.33 -3.63 35.75
C ALA A 354 -7.97 -2.58 34.69
N ALA A 355 -8.70 -1.47 34.68
CA ALA A 355 -8.40 -0.30 33.86
C ALA A 355 -7.03 0.29 34.20
N ASN A 356 -6.67 0.35 35.49
CA ASN A 356 -5.35 0.80 35.95
C ASN A 356 -4.21 -0.04 35.38
N ALA A 357 -4.28 -1.37 35.50
CA ALA A 357 -3.27 -2.26 34.96
C ALA A 357 -3.12 -2.08 33.44
N LYS A 358 -4.26 -1.97 32.74
CA LYS A 358 -4.29 -1.76 31.29
C LYS A 358 -3.66 -0.43 30.87
N MET A 359 -4.10 0.68 31.46
CA MET A 359 -3.57 2.02 31.15
C MET A 359 -2.08 2.14 31.43
N LYS A 360 -1.60 1.54 32.53
CA LYS A 360 -0.16 1.49 32.85
C LYS A 360 0.62 0.72 31.78
N ALA A 361 0.18 -0.47 31.41
CA ALA A 361 0.84 -1.26 30.37
C ALA A 361 0.90 -0.49 29.04
N GLU A 362 -0.21 0.12 28.61
CA GLU A 362 -0.30 0.91 27.37
C GLU A 362 0.58 2.15 27.40
N PHE A 363 0.56 2.89 28.52
CA PHE A 363 1.34 4.10 28.69
C PHE A 363 2.84 3.82 28.60
N TYR A 364 3.33 2.85 29.38
CA TYR A 364 4.75 2.51 29.40
C TYR A 364 5.21 1.85 28.09
N PHE A 365 4.38 1.02 27.45
CA PHE A 365 4.68 0.51 26.10
C PHE A 365 4.80 1.66 25.09
N LYS A 366 3.85 2.61 25.08
CA LYS A 366 3.89 3.78 24.18
C LYS A 366 5.12 4.66 24.42
N LYS A 367 5.56 4.79 25.67
CA LYS A 367 6.74 5.61 26.05
C LYS A 367 8.06 4.94 25.69
N THR A 368 8.17 3.62 25.90
CA THR A 368 9.46 2.92 25.81
C THR A 368 9.63 2.09 24.54
N GLY A 369 8.52 1.71 23.88
CA GLY A 369 8.52 0.73 22.80
C GLY A 369 8.76 -0.72 23.27
N ILE A 370 8.97 -0.97 24.57
CA ILE A 370 9.27 -2.30 25.13
C ILE A 370 7.95 -2.96 25.53
N PRO A 371 7.65 -4.20 25.09
CA PRO A 371 6.46 -4.93 25.53
C PRO A 371 6.35 -4.93 27.06
N THR A 372 5.23 -4.44 27.56
CA THR A 372 5.10 -4.10 28.99
C THR A 372 4.02 -4.93 29.65
N ILE A 373 4.38 -5.60 30.75
CA ILE A 373 3.44 -6.19 31.70
C ILE A 373 3.22 -5.24 32.88
N SER A 374 1.97 -4.97 33.22
CA SER A 374 1.62 -4.21 34.42
C SER A 374 0.56 -4.93 35.24
N THR A 375 0.57 -4.69 36.55
CA THR A 375 -0.38 -5.31 37.48
C THR A 375 -0.90 -4.33 38.51
N ASP A 376 -2.19 -4.46 38.81
CA ASP A 376 -2.79 -3.86 39.98
C ASP A 376 -3.56 -4.90 40.78
N ASN A 377 -3.62 -4.74 42.09
CA ASN A 377 -4.17 -5.76 42.97
C ASN A 377 -5.04 -5.14 44.06
N VAL A 378 -6.17 -5.78 44.32
CA VAL A 378 -7.10 -5.40 45.39
C VAL A 378 -7.31 -6.56 46.35
N PHE A 379 -7.67 -6.23 47.58
CA PHE A 379 -7.87 -7.19 48.65
C PHE A 379 -9.34 -7.23 49.03
N TRP A 380 -9.99 -8.37 48.81
CA TRP A 380 -11.39 -8.55 49.17
C TRP A 380 -11.53 -9.18 50.56
N LEU A 381 -12.48 -8.69 51.35
CA LEU A 381 -12.76 -9.10 52.71
C LEU A 381 -14.28 -9.23 52.93
N GLU A 382 -14.74 -10.41 53.35
CA GLU A 382 -16.16 -10.73 53.54
C GLU A 382 -16.86 -9.79 54.54
N LYS A 383 -16.17 -9.43 55.63
CA LYS A 383 -16.72 -8.57 56.68
C LYS A 383 -16.44 -7.07 56.46
N TRP A 384 -15.78 -6.71 55.37
CA TRP A 384 -15.56 -5.32 54.99
C TRP A 384 -16.80 -4.81 54.25
N LYS A 385 -17.50 -3.83 54.81
CA LYS A 385 -18.80 -3.38 54.25
C LYS A 385 -18.67 -2.29 53.18
N LYS A 386 -17.49 -1.67 53.05
CA LYS A 386 -17.20 -0.65 52.05
C LYS A 386 -16.87 -1.31 50.70
N ASP A 387 -17.24 -0.65 49.60
CA ASP A 387 -16.96 -1.04 48.22
C ASP A 387 -17.22 -2.53 47.92
N ASN A 388 -18.35 -3.06 48.39
CA ASN A 388 -18.76 -4.47 48.23
C ASN A 388 -17.70 -5.50 48.71
N GLY A 389 -16.98 -5.17 49.78
CA GLY A 389 -15.94 -6.02 50.35
C GLY A 389 -14.55 -5.78 49.78
N ILE A 390 -14.40 -4.86 48.82
CA ILE A 390 -13.10 -4.53 48.22
C ILE A 390 -12.42 -3.45 49.07
N MET A 391 -11.22 -3.74 49.56
CA MET A 391 -10.36 -2.76 50.21
C MET A 391 -9.43 -2.13 49.17
N LEU A 392 -9.84 -0.98 48.64
CA LEU A 392 -9.02 -0.13 47.78
C LEU A 392 -8.02 0.65 48.64
N HIS A 393 -6.78 0.80 48.16
CA HIS A 393 -5.72 1.59 48.81
C HIS A 393 -5.51 1.27 50.31
N MET A 394 -5.31 0.01 50.66
CA MET A 394 -5.14 -0.48 52.04
C MET A 394 -4.19 0.34 52.92
N ARG A 395 -3.10 0.88 52.38
CA ARG A 395 -2.16 1.73 53.14
C ARG A 395 -2.82 3.04 53.60
N LYS A 396 -3.69 3.63 52.80
CA LYS A 396 -4.47 4.82 53.17
C LYS A 396 -5.47 4.53 54.28
N GLU A 397 -6.08 3.35 54.25
CA GLU A 397 -6.98 2.89 55.33
C GLU A 397 -6.21 2.64 56.63
N ALA A 398 -4.98 2.11 56.54
CA ALA A 398 -4.12 1.87 57.69
C ALA A 398 -3.58 3.17 58.33
N ASN A 399 -3.33 4.20 57.53
CA ASN A 399 -2.91 5.52 58.00
C ASN A 399 -3.63 6.65 57.25
N PRO A 400 -4.83 7.08 57.70
CA PRO A 400 -5.59 8.12 57.01
C PRO A 400 -4.92 9.51 56.94
N LYS A 401 -3.85 9.72 57.73
CA LYS A 401 -3.08 10.98 57.77
C LYS A 401 -1.93 11.01 56.75
N SER A 402 -1.56 9.87 56.18
CA SER A 402 -0.48 9.73 55.20
C SER A 402 -0.80 8.60 54.22
N ASP A 403 -0.77 8.87 52.92
CA ASP A 403 -1.00 7.84 51.88
C ASP A 403 0.17 6.80 51.78
N LYS A 404 1.11 6.80 52.74
CA LYS A 404 2.30 5.93 52.79
C LYS A 404 2.42 5.15 54.12
N ALA A 405 1.40 4.40 54.51
CA ALA A 405 1.52 3.55 55.70
C ALA A 405 2.66 2.52 55.57
N THR A 406 3.43 2.32 56.65
CA THR A 406 4.44 1.25 56.71
C THR A 406 3.76 -0.12 56.77
N ASP A 407 4.52 -1.18 56.50
CA ASP A 407 3.97 -2.53 56.59
C ASP A 407 3.48 -2.88 58.01
N GLU A 408 4.16 -2.37 59.04
CA GLU A 408 3.79 -2.55 60.44
C GLU A 408 2.48 -1.83 60.78
N GLU A 409 2.27 -0.63 60.23
CA GLU A 409 1.01 0.10 60.37
C GLU A 409 -0.14 -0.66 59.70
N VAL A 410 0.09 -1.22 58.50
CA VAL A 410 -0.90 -2.07 57.80
C VAL A 410 -1.22 -3.33 58.61
N LEU A 411 -0.20 -4.00 59.17
CA LEU A 411 -0.40 -5.17 60.04
C LEU A 411 -1.19 -4.81 61.29
N SER A 412 -0.82 -3.73 61.97
CA SER A 412 -1.49 -3.27 63.20
C SER A 412 -2.96 -2.93 62.94
N PHE A 413 -3.22 -2.22 61.84
CA PHE A 413 -4.56 -1.90 61.37
C PHE A 413 -5.38 -3.17 61.13
N LEU A 414 -4.88 -4.12 60.34
CA LEU A 414 -5.61 -5.35 60.01
C LEU A 414 -5.83 -6.25 61.22
N LYS A 415 -4.84 -6.37 62.12
CA LYS A 415 -4.96 -7.12 63.38
C LYS A 415 -6.03 -6.51 64.28
N SER A 416 -6.06 -5.18 64.40
CA SER A 416 -7.07 -4.47 65.17
C SER A 416 -8.46 -4.63 64.54
N TRP A 417 -8.55 -4.46 63.23
CA TRP A 417 -9.79 -4.58 62.47
C TRP A 417 -10.38 -5.99 62.56
N VAL A 418 -9.58 -7.03 62.30
CA VAL A 418 -10.05 -8.41 62.31
C VAL A 418 -10.52 -8.84 63.70
N LYS A 419 -9.87 -8.35 64.77
CA LYS A 419 -10.35 -8.55 66.16
C LYS A 419 -11.73 -7.93 66.37
N LYS A 420 -11.95 -6.70 65.89
CA LYS A 420 -13.25 -6.00 66.01
C LYS A 420 -14.40 -6.72 65.30
N VAL A 421 -14.13 -7.40 64.19
CA VAL A 421 -15.16 -8.11 63.40
C VAL A 421 -15.31 -9.60 63.78
N GLY A 422 -14.87 -9.98 64.99
CA GLY A 422 -15.05 -11.34 65.52
C GLY A 422 -13.87 -12.28 65.30
N GLY A 423 -12.65 -11.74 65.18
CA GLY A 423 -11.38 -12.48 65.19
C GLY A 423 -11.01 -13.21 63.90
N LYS A 424 -11.93 -13.38 62.95
CA LYS A 424 -11.69 -14.00 61.63
C LYS A 424 -12.58 -13.40 60.55
N SER A 425 -12.07 -13.28 59.32
CA SER A 425 -12.84 -12.91 58.12
C SER A 425 -12.33 -13.69 56.91
N LYS A 426 -13.21 -14.14 56.00
CA LYS A 426 -12.75 -14.65 54.70
C LYS A 426 -12.13 -13.51 53.90
N ALA A 427 -11.12 -13.85 53.12
CA ALA A 427 -10.35 -12.91 52.32
C ALA A 427 -9.83 -13.56 51.04
N HIS A 428 -9.62 -12.78 49.98
CA HIS A 428 -8.84 -13.22 48.82
C HIS A 428 -8.25 -12.04 48.07
N PHE A 429 -7.18 -12.28 47.32
CA PHE A 429 -6.61 -11.30 46.41
C PHE A 429 -7.25 -11.38 45.03
N ILE A 430 -7.35 -10.23 44.38
CA ILE A 430 -7.73 -10.12 42.98
C ILE A 430 -6.61 -9.37 42.28
N TYR A 431 -5.94 -10.02 41.33
CA TYR A 431 -4.89 -9.41 40.52
C TYR A 431 -5.44 -9.08 39.14
N ALA A 432 -5.40 -7.81 38.75
CA ALA A 432 -5.48 -7.43 37.35
C ALA A 432 -4.09 -7.45 36.74
N VAL A 433 -3.94 -8.10 35.60
CA VAL A 433 -2.70 -8.15 34.83
C VAL A 433 -3.01 -7.70 33.42
N ALA A 434 -2.18 -6.80 32.88
CA ALA A 434 -2.25 -6.37 31.49
C ALA A 434 -0.88 -6.51 30.82
N PHE A 435 -0.89 -6.87 29.54
CA PHE A 435 0.28 -6.93 28.68
C PHE A 435 0.01 -6.09 27.42
N ALA A 436 0.84 -5.09 27.18
CA ALA A 436 0.78 -4.22 26.01
C ALA A 436 1.96 -4.51 25.08
N SER A 437 1.67 -4.63 23.79
CA SER A 437 2.63 -4.88 22.73
C SER A 437 2.19 -4.20 21.42
N SER A 438 2.99 -4.35 20.35
CA SER A 438 2.64 -3.89 19.01
C SER A 438 1.35 -4.54 18.46
N ASN A 439 1.00 -5.73 18.96
CA ASN A 439 -0.21 -6.45 18.59
C ASN A 439 -1.46 -5.99 19.37
N GLY A 440 -1.31 -4.96 20.21
CA GLY A 440 -2.35 -4.43 21.09
C GLY A 440 -2.18 -4.87 22.54
N THR A 441 -3.20 -4.55 23.34
CA THR A 441 -3.20 -4.78 24.79
C THR A 441 -4.19 -5.86 25.18
N GLU A 442 -3.68 -6.85 25.90
CA GLU A 442 -4.50 -7.87 26.54
C GLU A 442 -4.49 -7.69 28.04
N HIS A 443 -5.58 -8.04 28.70
CA HIS A 443 -5.65 -8.03 30.16
C HIS A 443 -6.57 -9.14 30.66
N PHE A 444 -6.33 -9.57 31.90
CA PHE A 444 -7.19 -10.50 32.61
C PHE A 444 -7.20 -10.19 34.10
N VAL A 445 -8.21 -10.73 34.78
CA VAL A 445 -8.35 -10.64 36.23
C VAL A 445 -8.25 -12.04 36.82
N SER A 446 -7.28 -12.25 37.71
CA SER A 446 -7.01 -13.51 38.39
C SER A 446 -7.48 -13.43 39.84
N LYS A 447 -8.62 -14.09 40.13
CA LYS A 447 -9.16 -14.22 41.49
C LYS A 447 -8.46 -15.37 42.21
N GLN A 448 -7.76 -15.04 43.29
CA GLN A 448 -6.99 -16.02 44.06
C GLN A 448 -7.85 -16.90 44.96
N ARG A 449 -7.20 -17.89 45.58
CA ARG A 449 -7.80 -18.78 46.57
C ARG A 449 -8.38 -17.99 47.76
N GLU A 450 -9.33 -18.61 48.43
CA GLU A 450 -9.89 -18.06 49.66
C GLU A 450 -8.99 -18.38 50.86
N TYR A 451 -8.77 -17.34 51.66
CA TYR A 451 -7.99 -17.37 52.89
C TYR A 451 -8.87 -16.92 54.07
N ILE A 452 -8.42 -17.22 55.28
CA ILE A 452 -8.96 -16.65 56.51
C ILE A 452 -7.95 -15.63 57.02
N LEU A 453 -8.36 -14.35 57.03
CA LEU A 453 -7.63 -13.30 57.74
C LEU A 453 -7.86 -13.48 59.24
N GLN A 454 -6.78 -13.42 60.02
CA GLN A 454 -6.83 -13.54 61.48
C GLN A 454 -5.73 -12.69 62.15
N PRO A 455 -5.79 -12.43 63.47
CA PRO A 455 -4.85 -11.51 64.12
C PRO A 455 -3.47 -12.14 64.40
N ASN A 456 -3.39 -13.47 64.38
CA ASN A 456 -2.12 -14.18 64.55
C ASN A 456 -1.34 -14.15 63.24
N GLN A 457 -0.02 -13.98 63.36
CA GLN A 457 0.88 -13.78 62.24
C GLN A 457 1.73 -15.03 62.02
N SER A 458 2.09 -15.28 60.76
CA SER A 458 3.07 -16.27 60.32
C SER A 458 4.48 -15.98 60.83
N LYS A 459 5.38 -16.96 60.67
CA LYS A 459 6.79 -16.79 61.04
C LYS A 459 7.55 -15.96 59.98
N GLU A 460 7.17 -16.11 58.71
CA GLU A 460 7.77 -15.33 57.62
C GLU A 460 7.01 -14.03 57.33
N PHE A 461 7.75 -12.97 57.01
CA PHE A 461 7.20 -11.66 56.67
C PHE A 461 7.82 -11.16 55.35
N TRP A 462 6.96 -10.88 54.37
CA TRP A 462 7.36 -10.37 53.06
C TRP A 462 7.15 -8.86 52.97
N SER A 463 8.27 -8.12 52.89
CA SER A 463 8.25 -6.66 52.71
C SER A 463 7.44 -6.27 51.46
N GLY A 464 6.51 -5.33 51.63
CA GLY A 464 5.59 -4.86 50.59
C GLY A 464 4.28 -5.63 50.47
N PHE A 465 4.20 -6.87 51.00
CA PHE A 465 2.98 -7.68 51.08
C PHE A 465 2.67 -8.14 52.53
N PRO A 466 2.54 -7.20 53.49
CA PRO A 466 2.38 -7.53 54.91
C PRO A 466 1.19 -8.45 55.20
N THR A 467 0.13 -8.32 54.41
CA THR A 467 -1.14 -9.01 54.63
C THR A 467 -1.06 -10.53 54.46
N GLU A 468 -0.11 -11.04 53.69
CA GLU A 468 0.08 -12.48 53.50
C GLU A 468 0.41 -13.21 54.80
N SER A 469 1.06 -12.51 55.73
CA SER A 469 1.43 -13.06 57.03
C SER A 469 0.24 -13.28 57.97
N LEU A 470 -0.93 -12.71 57.68
CA LEU A 470 -2.14 -12.80 58.50
C LEU A 470 -3.18 -13.76 57.90
N LEU A 471 -2.88 -14.39 56.77
CA LEU A 471 -3.81 -15.19 55.98
C LEU A 471 -3.52 -16.67 56.13
N ILE A 472 -4.49 -17.45 56.58
CA ILE A 472 -4.45 -18.91 56.53
C ILE A 472 -5.15 -19.41 55.27
N ASP A 473 -4.49 -20.25 54.47
CA ASP A 473 -5.11 -20.92 53.33
C ASP A 473 -6.15 -21.92 53.83
N ILE A 474 -7.39 -21.80 53.35
CA ILE A 474 -8.50 -22.66 53.79
C ILE A 474 -8.21 -24.14 53.48
N LYS A 475 -7.47 -24.43 52.40
CA LYS A 475 -7.15 -25.79 51.96
C LYS A 475 -5.95 -26.35 52.69
N THR A 476 -4.81 -25.65 52.72
CA THR A 476 -3.58 -26.21 53.31
C THR A 476 -3.51 -26.04 54.82
N LYS A 477 -4.32 -25.14 55.41
CA LYS A 477 -4.29 -24.74 56.83
C LYS A 477 -2.99 -24.09 57.28
N GLU A 478 -2.11 -23.74 56.35
CA GLU A 478 -0.87 -23.01 56.60
C GLU A 478 -1.05 -21.51 56.32
N TYR A 479 -0.15 -20.69 56.84
CA TYR A 479 -0.13 -19.28 56.48
C TYR A 479 0.32 -19.09 55.04
N LYS A 480 -0.34 -18.20 54.30
CA LYS A 480 0.02 -17.83 52.93
C LYS A 480 1.49 -17.38 52.84
N GLY A 481 1.95 -16.60 53.83
CA GLY A 481 3.33 -16.14 53.93
C GLY A 481 4.38 -17.23 54.16
N ASP A 482 3.99 -18.38 54.70
CA ASP A 482 4.90 -19.52 54.97
C ASP A 482 4.87 -20.56 53.81
N GLN A 483 3.98 -20.41 52.83
CA GLN A 483 3.87 -21.32 51.68
C GLN A 483 4.96 -21.06 50.63
N PRO A 484 5.47 -22.10 49.94
CA PRO A 484 6.29 -21.96 48.74
C PRO A 484 5.58 -21.15 47.65
N ASN A 485 6.33 -20.40 46.84
CA ASN A 485 5.79 -19.50 45.81
C ASN A 485 4.83 -20.18 44.83
N GLU A 486 5.16 -21.39 44.37
CA GLU A 486 4.34 -22.21 43.46
C GLU A 486 2.97 -22.62 44.04
N VAL A 487 2.87 -22.66 45.38
CA VAL A 487 1.61 -22.90 46.10
C VAL A 487 0.89 -21.57 46.34
N ARG A 488 1.63 -20.57 46.81
CA ARG A 488 1.15 -19.22 47.15
C ARG A 488 0.50 -18.49 45.99
N TYR A 489 1.12 -18.54 44.81
CA TYR A 489 0.70 -17.87 43.58
C TYR A 489 0.19 -18.82 42.51
N ASN A 490 -0.13 -20.07 42.85
CA ASN A 490 -0.50 -21.12 41.88
C ASN A 490 -1.57 -20.69 40.86
N VAL A 491 -2.59 -19.96 41.31
CA VAL A 491 -3.69 -19.51 40.44
C VAL A 491 -3.18 -18.44 39.47
N LEU A 492 -2.47 -17.44 39.99
CA LEU A 492 -1.84 -16.40 39.17
C LEU A 492 -0.83 -16.99 38.17
N ILE A 493 0.01 -17.95 38.59
CA ILE A 493 0.96 -18.65 37.71
C ILE A 493 0.22 -19.35 36.57
N LYS A 494 -0.84 -20.11 36.85
CA LYS A 494 -1.61 -20.80 35.81
C LYS A 494 -2.30 -19.85 34.84
N ASP A 495 -2.86 -18.75 35.33
CA ASP A 495 -3.48 -17.73 34.49
C ASP A 495 -2.42 -17.02 33.63
N LEU A 496 -1.27 -16.68 34.21
CA LEU A 496 -0.14 -16.15 33.46
C LEU A 496 0.34 -17.13 32.40
N GLU A 497 0.52 -18.42 32.71
CA GLU A 497 0.93 -19.46 31.75
C GLU A 497 -0.06 -19.63 30.60
N LYS A 498 -1.36 -19.53 30.88
CA LYS A 498 -2.41 -19.59 29.85
C LYS A 498 -2.35 -18.39 28.90
N HIS A 499 -2.17 -17.18 29.44
CA HIS A 499 -2.20 -15.94 28.67
C HIS A 499 -0.86 -15.64 27.96
N SER A 500 0.25 -15.89 28.63
CA SER A 500 1.62 -15.75 28.10
C SER A 500 1.88 -16.57 26.83
N LYS A 501 1.28 -17.76 26.69
CA LYS A 501 1.30 -18.49 25.41
C LYS A 501 0.83 -17.61 24.26
N LYS A 502 -0.22 -16.83 24.44
CA LYS A 502 -0.71 -15.89 23.41
C LYS A 502 0.20 -14.69 23.24
N TRP A 503 0.80 -14.20 24.33
CA TRP A 503 1.71 -13.04 24.31
C TRP A 503 3.06 -13.35 23.65
N PHE A 504 3.54 -14.58 23.80
CA PHE A 504 4.91 -14.99 23.42
C PHE A 504 4.98 -15.98 22.25
N LEU A 505 3.87 -16.64 21.85
CA LEU A 505 3.83 -17.54 20.67
C LEU A 505 3.39 -16.86 19.37
N ASN A 506 2.92 -15.59 19.40
CA ASN A 506 2.60 -14.82 18.19
C ASN A 506 3.83 -14.21 17.51
N ASP A 507 5.00 -14.79 17.72
CA ASP A 507 6.25 -14.42 17.06
C ASP A 507 6.37 -15.17 15.73
N SER A 508 5.37 -14.99 14.85
CA SER A 508 5.61 -15.18 13.42
C SER A 508 6.69 -14.16 13.07
N SER A 509 7.86 -14.63 12.61
CA SER A 509 8.90 -13.79 12.03
C SER A 509 8.25 -12.70 11.19
N LEU A 510 8.40 -11.43 11.58
CA LEU A 510 7.81 -10.32 10.83
C LEU A 510 8.21 -10.47 9.35
N SER A 511 7.25 -10.29 8.47
CA SER A 511 7.43 -10.42 7.05
C SER A 511 6.85 -9.23 6.32
N ILE A 512 7.47 -8.89 5.19
CA ILE A 512 7.00 -7.88 4.27
C ILE A 512 6.28 -8.62 3.15
N LYS A 513 4.98 -8.39 3.03
CA LYS A 513 4.21 -8.85 1.87
C LYS A 513 4.34 -7.80 0.78
N VAL A 514 4.84 -8.18 -0.38
CA VAL A 514 4.90 -7.32 -1.57
C VAL A 514 3.91 -7.82 -2.60
N PHE A 515 3.44 -6.94 -3.47
CA PHE A 515 2.71 -7.31 -4.69
C PHE A 515 3.56 -6.98 -5.92
N THR A 516 3.62 -7.90 -6.88
CA THR A 516 4.31 -7.71 -8.17
C THR A 516 3.52 -8.33 -9.32
N THR A 517 3.54 -7.70 -10.48
CA THR A 517 3.03 -8.27 -11.74
C THR A 517 4.11 -9.02 -12.52
N ARG A 518 5.36 -8.97 -12.04
CA ARG A 518 6.55 -9.58 -12.64
C ARG A 518 7.19 -10.53 -11.65
N ALA A 519 6.53 -11.66 -11.41
CA ALA A 519 7.04 -12.68 -10.50
C ALA A 519 8.26 -13.41 -11.08
N ASP A 520 8.35 -13.49 -12.41
CA ASP A 520 9.49 -13.99 -13.19
C ASP A 520 10.80 -13.28 -12.82
N THR A 521 10.74 -12.01 -12.40
CA THR A 521 11.93 -11.22 -12.10
C THR A 521 12.40 -11.32 -10.64
N LEU A 522 11.74 -12.09 -9.77
CA LEU A 522 11.99 -12.20 -8.32
C LEU A 522 13.45 -12.47 -7.93
N PHE A 523 14.18 -13.25 -8.74
CA PHE A 523 15.60 -13.57 -8.50
C PHE A 523 16.53 -12.36 -8.66
N GLY A 524 16.09 -11.33 -9.37
CA GLY A 524 16.79 -10.06 -9.55
C GLY A 524 16.42 -8.99 -8.52
N ALA A 525 15.54 -9.30 -7.55
CA ALA A 525 15.16 -8.34 -6.53
C ALA A 525 16.32 -8.06 -5.57
N THR A 526 16.84 -6.83 -5.59
CA THR A 526 18.03 -6.41 -4.83
C THR A 526 17.71 -5.52 -3.63
N TYR A 527 16.46 -5.04 -3.48
CA TYR A 527 15.97 -4.35 -2.29
C TYR A 527 14.44 -4.40 -2.21
N VAL A 528 13.90 -4.10 -1.02
CA VAL A 528 12.44 -3.99 -0.79
C VAL A 528 12.12 -2.56 -0.39
N VAL A 529 11.01 -2.03 -0.89
CA VAL A 529 10.57 -0.66 -0.60
C VAL A 529 9.19 -0.68 0.02
N LEU A 530 9.07 -0.03 1.18
CA LEU A 530 7.82 0.18 1.89
C LEU A 530 7.30 1.59 1.62
N ALA A 531 5.98 1.75 1.61
CA ALA A 531 5.40 3.08 1.76
C ALA A 531 5.85 3.69 3.11
N PRO A 532 6.15 5.00 3.17
CA PRO A 532 6.47 5.72 4.40
C PRO A 532 5.41 5.55 5.51
N GLU A 533 4.15 5.39 5.10
CA GLU A 533 2.99 5.20 5.98
C GLU A 533 2.72 3.73 6.34
N HIS A 534 3.53 2.79 5.82
CA HIS A 534 3.32 1.36 5.99
C HIS A 534 3.40 0.96 7.47
N SER A 535 2.47 0.12 7.94
CA SER A 535 2.33 -0.22 9.36
C SER A 535 3.58 -0.88 9.95
N LEU A 536 4.35 -1.64 9.14
CA LEU A 536 5.61 -2.25 9.58
C LEU A 536 6.68 -1.23 9.95
N VAL A 537 6.70 -0.04 9.34
CA VAL A 537 7.69 1.00 9.66
C VAL A 537 7.61 1.39 11.14
N GLY A 538 6.39 1.55 11.65
CA GLY A 538 6.16 1.81 13.08
C GLY A 538 6.52 0.63 13.99
N GLN A 539 6.29 -0.61 13.52
CA GLN A 539 6.61 -1.83 14.29
C GLN A 539 8.13 -2.09 14.37
N LEU A 540 8.87 -1.70 13.34
CA LEU A 540 10.32 -1.90 13.23
C LEU A 540 11.13 -0.74 13.84
N LYS A 541 10.48 0.32 14.31
CA LYS A 541 11.12 1.54 14.85
C LYS A 541 12.29 1.27 15.79
N SER A 542 12.14 0.34 16.73
CA SER A 542 13.18 -0.01 17.72
C SER A 542 14.43 -0.65 17.12
N ASN A 543 14.33 -1.17 15.91
CA ASN A 543 15.40 -1.92 15.23
C ASN A 543 16.06 -1.10 14.11
N ILE A 544 15.56 0.10 13.81
CA ILE A 544 16.09 1.00 12.78
C ILE A 544 17.12 1.94 13.41
N SER A 545 18.38 1.82 13.00
CA SER A 545 19.48 2.59 13.61
C SER A 545 19.49 4.07 13.22
N ASN A 546 18.93 4.43 12.07
CA ASN A 546 18.79 5.81 11.59
C ASN A 546 17.37 6.36 11.71
N TRP A 547 16.62 5.98 12.75
CA TRP A 547 15.20 6.37 12.89
C TRP A 547 14.93 7.86 12.74
N ASN A 548 15.81 8.74 13.25
CA ASN A 548 15.62 10.19 13.16
C ASN A 548 15.57 10.70 11.71
N GLU A 549 16.35 10.10 10.82
CA GLU A 549 16.36 10.40 9.39
C GLU A 549 15.07 9.90 8.72
N ALA A 550 14.71 8.64 8.98
CA ALA A 550 13.48 8.04 8.46
C ALA A 550 12.23 8.80 8.93
N GLU A 551 12.17 9.19 10.21
CA GLU A 551 11.04 9.94 10.77
C GLU A 551 10.92 11.35 10.17
N LYS A 552 12.04 12.02 9.91
CA LYS A 552 12.05 13.30 9.21
C LYS A 552 11.49 13.15 7.79
N TYR A 553 11.98 12.15 7.05
CA TYR A 553 11.52 11.87 5.70
C TYR A 553 10.01 11.57 5.64
N ILE A 554 9.50 10.75 6.55
CA ILE A 554 8.06 10.45 6.66
C ILE A 554 7.24 11.72 6.92
N LYS A 555 7.73 12.63 7.77
CA LYS A 555 7.04 13.90 8.06
C LYS A 555 7.03 14.83 6.86
N ASP A 556 8.14 14.93 6.13
CA ASP A 556 8.27 15.80 4.96
C ASP A 556 7.34 15.34 3.82
N LEU A 557 7.08 14.04 3.71
CA LEU A 557 6.18 13.48 2.69
C LEU A 557 4.69 13.68 2.94
N ARG A 558 4.25 13.90 4.19
CA ARG A 558 2.82 14.08 4.51
C ARG A 558 2.15 15.24 3.78
N ASN A 559 2.94 16.20 3.31
CA ASN A 559 2.45 17.39 2.61
C ASN A 559 2.45 17.22 1.08
N LYS A 560 2.84 16.06 0.55
CA LYS A 560 2.83 15.77 -0.90
C LYS A 560 1.61 14.93 -1.27
N SER A 561 1.01 15.21 -2.44
CA SER A 561 -0.07 14.38 -2.97
C SER A 561 0.45 13.06 -3.55
N ASP A 562 -0.46 12.09 -3.78
CA ASP A 562 -0.10 10.80 -4.39
C ASP A 562 0.38 10.97 -5.83
N GLU A 563 -0.23 11.89 -6.58
CA GLU A 563 0.21 12.29 -7.92
C GLU A 563 1.59 12.96 -7.88
N ASP A 564 1.82 13.86 -6.92
CA ASP A 564 3.12 14.49 -6.72
C ASP A 564 4.23 13.47 -6.40
N ARG A 565 3.89 12.37 -5.73
CA ARG A 565 4.82 11.29 -5.39
C ARG A 565 5.08 10.34 -6.57
N THR A 566 4.05 10.06 -7.36
CA THR A 566 4.12 9.09 -8.45
C THR A 566 4.51 9.68 -9.80
N SER A 567 4.43 11.00 -9.98
CA SER A 567 4.83 11.72 -11.19
C SER A 567 6.18 11.28 -11.73
N ASN A 568 6.23 10.97 -13.03
CA ASN A 568 7.45 10.55 -13.74
C ASN A 568 8.46 11.68 -13.90
N ASP A 569 8.03 12.94 -13.82
CA ASP A 569 8.90 14.10 -13.99
C ASP A 569 9.65 14.50 -12.70
N LYS A 570 9.32 13.88 -11.56
CA LYS A 570 9.94 14.17 -10.27
C LYS A 570 10.95 13.11 -9.88
N GLU A 571 12.07 13.60 -9.37
CA GLU A 571 13.14 12.77 -8.86
C GLU A 571 12.66 11.89 -7.69
N LYS A 572 12.85 10.58 -7.81
CA LYS A 572 12.47 9.63 -6.75
C LYS A 572 13.41 9.75 -5.56
N THR A 573 12.85 9.74 -4.35
CA THR A 573 13.61 9.87 -3.10
C THR A 573 13.28 8.74 -2.15
N GLY A 574 14.20 8.45 -1.22
CA GLY A 574 13.98 7.45 -0.19
C GLY A 574 15.07 7.42 0.88
N VAL A 575 14.83 6.64 1.93
CA VAL A 575 15.72 6.43 3.08
C VAL A 575 15.81 4.94 3.39
N GLU A 576 17.04 4.41 3.52
CA GLU A 576 17.26 3.03 3.98
C GLU A 576 16.85 2.92 5.45
N LEU A 577 16.12 1.86 5.79
CA LEU A 577 15.86 1.48 7.18
C LEU A 577 17.08 0.70 7.71
N LYS A 578 18.14 1.41 8.08
CA LYS A 578 19.42 0.79 8.48
C LYS A 578 19.23 -0.18 9.64
N GLY A 579 19.79 -1.37 9.50
CA GLY A 579 19.63 -2.47 10.47
C GLY A 579 18.46 -3.41 10.15
N ILE A 580 17.60 -3.08 9.19
CA ILE A 580 16.54 -3.95 8.70
C ILE A 580 16.95 -4.56 7.36
N LYS A 581 16.99 -5.90 7.30
CA LYS A 581 17.20 -6.66 6.07
C LYS A 581 16.03 -7.61 5.84
N ALA A 582 15.61 -7.72 4.59
CA ALA A 582 14.66 -8.72 4.13
C ALA A 582 15.42 -9.90 3.49
N ILE A 583 14.84 -11.09 3.54
CA ILE A 583 15.37 -12.29 2.90
C ILE A 583 14.57 -12.52 1.63
N ASN A 584 15.24 -12.50 0.48
CA ASN A 584 14.62 -12.86 -0.80
C ASN A 584 14.25 -14.35 -0.78
N PRO A 585 12.95 -14.72 -0.93
CA PRO A 585 12.52 -16.10 -0.80
C PRO A 585 12.98 -17.01 -1.94
N ALA A 586 13.39 -16.45 -3.09
CA ALA A 586 13.83 -17.23 -4.25
C ALA A 586 15.26 -17.73 -4.14
N ASN A 587 16.16 -16.90 -3.61
CA ASN A 587 17.61 -17.18 -3.58
C ASN A 587 18.21 -17.14 -2.15
N GLY A 588 17.46 -16.70 -1.14
CA GLY A 588 17.91 -16.59 0.24
C GLY A 588 18.81 -15.39 0.54
N GLU A 589 19.05 -14.50 -0.44
CA GLU A 589 19.92 -13.34 -0.29
C GLU A 589 19.31 -12.29 0.65
N GLU A 590 20.18 -11.61 1.40
CA GLU A 590 19.79 -10.51 2.29
C GLU A 590 19.79 -9.20 1.53
N ILE A 591 18.64 -8.55 1.47
CA ILE A 591 18.44 -7.31 0.73
C ILE A 591 17.98 -6.18 1.66
N PRO A 592 18.44 -4.93 1.44
CA PRO A 592 18.05 -3.79 2.27
C PRO A 592 16.56 -3.47 2.14
N VAL A 593 15.99 -2.91 3.22
CA VAL A 593 14.62 -2.39 3.23
C VAL A 593 14.67 -0.87 3.25
N TRP A 594 13.92 -0.24 2.35
CA TRP A 594 13.83 1.20 2.18
C TRP A 594 12.41 1.71 2.40
N ILE A 595 12.28 3.01 2.68
CA ILE A 595 11.05 3.76 2.46
C ILE A 595 11.27 4.74 1.31
N ALA A 596 10.30 4.88 0.40
CA ALA A 596 10.42 5.79 -0.73
C ALA A 596 9.08 6.44 -1.09
N ASP A 597 9.13 7.62 -1.70
CA ASP A 597 7.95 8.41 -2.06
C ASP A 597 7.03 7.73 -3.07
N TYR A 598 7.60 7.06 -4.08
CA TYR A 598 6.85 6.44 -5.18
C TYR A 598 6.04 5.19 -4.79
N VAL A 599 6.20 4.67 -3.56
CA VAL A 599 5.41 3.56 -3.04
C VAL A 599 4.26 4.11 -2.18
N LEU A 600 3.03 3.77 -2.54
CA LEU A 600 1.81 4.25 -1.89
C LEU A 600 1.19 3.16 -1.01
N ALA A 601 0.84 3.51 0.24
CA ALA A 601 0.21 2.56 1.17
C ALA A 601 -1.19 2.08 0.71
N SER A 602 -1.84 2.85 -0.16
CA SER A 602 -3.16 2.54 -0.73
C SER A 602 -3.12 1.57 -1.91
N TYR A 603 -1.93 1.28 -2.47
CA TYR A 603 -1.76 0.45 -3.65
C TYR A 603 -1.09 -0.90 -3.31
N GLY A 604 -1.68 -2.00 -3.80
CA GLY A 604 -1.22 -3.35 -3.49
C GLY A 604 -1.17 -3.61 -1.98
N THR A 605 -0.02 -4.04 -1.48
CA THR A 605 0.24 -4.24 -0.05
C THR A 605 0.86 -3.00 0.63
N GLY A 606 1.10 -1.92 -0.11
CA GLY A 606 1.91 -0.79 0.36
C GLY A 606 3.41 -1.09 0.43
N ALA A 607 3.86 -2.16 -0.22
CA ALA A 607 5.25 -2.56 -0.34
C ALA A 607 5.52 -3.23 -1.69
N VAL A 608 6.73 -3.03 -2.23
CA VAL A 608 7.17 -3.60 -3.51
C VAL A 608 8.55 -4.24 -3.35
N MET A 609 8.80 -5.33 -4.08
CA MET A 609 10.17 -5.77 -4.34
C MET A 609 10.72 -4.91 -5.48
N ALA A 610 11.94 -4.43 -5.35
CA ALA A 610 12.56 -3.63 -6.39
C ALA A 610 13.51 -4.49 -7.23
N VAL A 611 13.31 -4.47 -8.55
CA VAL A 611 14.12 -5.22 -9.51
C VAL A 611 14.72 -4.24 -10.53
N PRO A 612 15.84 -3.58 -10.21
CA PRO A 612 16.39 -2.50 -11.03
C PRO A 612 16.69 -2.87 -12.47
N ALA A 613 17.02 -4.13 -12.76
CA ALA A 613 17.27 -4.54 -14.13
C ALA A 613 15.99 -4.55 -14.99
N HIS A 614 14.81 -4.61 -14.37
CA HIS A 614 13.54 -4.92 -15.03
C HIS A 614 12.37 -3.98 -14.68
N ASP A 615 12.61 -2.91 -13.92
CA ASP A 615 11.67 -1.80 -13.69
C ASP A 615 12.41 -0.47 -13.77
N GLY A 616 11.90 0.47 -14.57
CA GLY A 616 12.55 1.76 -14.81
C GLY A 616 12.65 2.65 -13.56
N ARG A 617 11.66 2.61 -12.67
CA ARG A 617 11.67 3.40 -11.41
C ARG A 617 12.71 2.84 -10.45
N ASP A 618 12.79 1.51 -10.37
CA ASP A 618 13.76 0.82 -9.53
C ASP A 618 15.19 1.04 -10.06
N TYR A 619 15.36 1.10 -11.38
CA TYR A 619 16.64 1.41 -12.03
C TYR A 619 17.14 2.80 -11.68
N GLU A 620 16.30 3.83 -11.86
CA GLU A 620 16.65 5.22 -11.52
C GLU A 620 16.98 5.36 -10.03
N PHE A 621 16.18 4.73 -9.17
CA PHE A 621 16.42 4.72 -7.73
C PHE A 621 17.73 4.00 -7.38
N ALA A 622 18.00 2.84 -7.99
CA ALA A 622 19.22 2.09 -7.75
C ALA A 622 20.46 2.86 -8.22
N LYS A 623 20.43 3.51 -9.39
CA LYS A 623 21.54 4.33 -9.88
C LYS A 623 21.82 5.51 -8.95
N LYS A 624 20.78 6.18 -8.45
CA LYS A 624 20.90 7.31 -7.52
C LYS A 624 21.53 6.91 -6.18
N TYR A 625 21.10 5.79 -5.62
CA TYR A 625 21.55 5.32 -4.30
C TYR A 625 22.68 4.29 -4.37
N ASN A 626 23.24 4.06 -5.57
CA ASN A 626 24.29 3.07 -5.84
C ASN A 626 23.95 1.66 -5.29
N LEU A 627 22.71 1.23 -5.55
CA LEU A 627 22.21 -0.10 -5.21
C LEU A 627 22.55 -1.10 -6.32
N GLU A 628 22.61 -2.37 -5.94
CA GLU A 628 22.93 -3.46 -6.87
C GLU A 628 21.85 -3.59 -7.96
N ILE A 629 22.30 -3.78 -9.20
CA ILE A 629 21.44 -4.05 -10.36
C ILE A 629 21.75 -5.47 -10.81
N LYS A 630 20.81 -6.39 -10.58
CA LYS A 630 20.96 -7.81 -10.90
C LYS A 630 19.95 -8.21 -11.96
N GLN A 631 20.48 -8.66 -13.10
CA GLN A 631 19.65 -9.15 -14.20
C GLN A 631 19.12 -10.55 -13.88
N SER A 632 17.81 -10.74 -14.04
CA SER A 632 17.12 -12.03 -13.97
C SER A 632 16.48 -12.44 -15.30
N ILE A 633 16.38 -11.54 -16.28
CA ILE A 633 15.85 -11.82 -17.63
C ILE A 633 16.86 -11.37 -18.69
N LEU A 634 17.22 -12.29 -19.59
CA LEU A 634 17.99 -12.01 -20.81
C LEU A 634 17.03 -11.59 -21.94
N PRO A 635 17.25 -10.42 -22.56
CA PRO A 635 16.61 -10.08 -23.83
C PRO A 635 16.90 -11.17 -24.86
N LEU A 636 15.85 -11.76 -25.43
CA LEU A 636 15.95 -12.68 -26.55
C LEU A 636 16.00 -11.87 -27.84
N LEU A 637 17.15 -11.90 -28.50
CA LEU A 637 17.42 -11.15 -29.72
C LEU A 637 17.58 -12.13 -30.88
N GLU A 638 16.51 -12.32 -31.64
CA GLU A 638 16.55 -13.13 -32.86
C GLU A 638 17.24 -12.36 -34.00
N ASP A 639 18.22 -12.99 -34.65
CA ASP A 639 18.74 -12.49 -35.91
C ASP A 639 17.79 -12.87 -37.06
N LYS A 640 16.94 -11.92 -37.45
CA LYS A 640 15.98 -12.09 -38.56
C LYS A 640 16.65 -12.34 -39.91
N GLU A 641 17.91 -11.95 -40.09
CA GLU A 641 18.65 -12.18 -41.34
C GLU A 641 19.32 -13.56 -41.33
N ASN A 642 19.59 -14.14 -40.15
CA ASN A 642 20.16 -15.47 -39.97
C ASN A 642 19.32 -16.33 -38.99
N PRO A 643 18.05 -16.63 -39.30
CA PRO A 643 17.21 -17.42 -38.42
C PRO A 643 17.74 -18.85 -38.28
N PHE A 644 17.35 -19.53 -37.20
CA PHE A 644 17.65 -20.95 -37.00
C PHE A 644 17.22 -21.80 -38.19
N VAL A 645 18.06 -22.78 -38.51
CA VAL A 645 17.80 -23.74 -39.59
C VAL A 645 17.44 -25.09 -38.97
N ASP A 646 16.28 -25.61 -39.36
CA ASP A 646 15.79 -26.92 -38.89
C ASP A 646 16.78 -28.04 -39.17
N GLY A 647 16.93 -28.96 -38.20
CA GLY A 647 17.81 -30.11 -38.30
C GLY A 647 19.32 -29.80 -38.14
N LYS A 648 19.71 -28.54 -37.91
CA LYS A 648 21.09 -28.18 -37.56
C LYS A 648 21.34 -28.33 -36.07
N GLN A 649 22.57 -28.73 -35.72
CA GLN A 649 23.01 -28.83 -34.33
C GLN A 649 22.96 -27.45 -33.65
N ILE A 650 22.45 -27.41 -32.43
CA ILE A 650 22.45 -26.20 -31.59
C ILE A 650 23.71 -26.22 -30.72
N THR A 651 24.44 -25.11 -30.70
CA THR A 651 25.62 -24.91 -29.86
C THR A 651 25.43 -23.68 -28.98
N LYS A 652 25.67 -23.80 -27.67
CA LYS A 652 25.65 -22.68 -26.72
C LYS A 652 27.05 -22.11 -26.56
N ARG A 653 27.20 -20.79 -26.51
CA ARG A 653 28.49 -20.13 -26.23
C ARG A 653 28.30 -18.87 -25.40
N LYS A 654 29.39 -18.43 -24.75
CA LYS A 654 29.51 -17.07 -24.21
C LYS A 654 30.29 -16.20 -25.19
N ALA A 655 29.89 -14.94 -25.30
CA ALA A 655 30.55 -13.95 -26.14
C ALA A 655 30.71 -12.62 -25.41
N VAL A 656 31.71 -11.85 -25.82
CA VAL A 656 31.95 -10.48 -25.33
C VAL A 656 31.87 -9.52 -26.50
N HIS A 657 31.09 -8.46 -26.34
CA HIS A 657 31.11 -7.32 -27.24
C HIS A 657 31.88 -6.19 -26.56
N VAL A 658 32.65 -5.44 -27.32
CA VAL A 658 33.59 -4.47 -26.78
C VAL A 658 33.35 -3.09 -27.37
N VAL A 659 33.14 -2.13 -26.48
CA VAL A 659 33.09 -0.70 -26.80
C VAL A 659 34.43 -0.10 -26.42
N ILE A 660 35.19 0.36 -27.42
CA ILE A 660 36.47 1.05 -27.20
C ILE A 660 36.24 2.53 -27.44
N ARG A 661 36.34 3.33 -26.38
CA ARG A 661 36.14 4.78 -26.42
C ARG A 661 37.48 5.50 -26.48
N ARG A 662 37.56 6.52 -27.33
CA ARG A 662 38.70 7.42 -27.43
C ARG A 662 38.46 8.69 -26.60
N LYS A 663 39.50 9.50 -26.37
CA LYS A 663 39.42 10.72 -25.55
C LYS A 663 38.42 11.78 -26.04
N ASP A 664 38.02 11.72 -27.30
CA ASP A 664 37.02 12.57 -27.94
C ASP A 664 35.59 11.97 -27.88
N ASP A 665 35.38 10.97 -27.02
CA ASP A 665 34.14 10.20 -26.82
C ASP A 665 33.66 9.38 -28.03
N ASN A 666 34.42 9.40 -29.14
CA ASN A 666 34.15 8.52 -30.27
C ASN A 666 34.45 7.06 -29.91
N ILE A 667 33.59 6.16 -30.39
CA ILE A 667 33.71 4.71 -30.19
C ILE A 667 34.22 4.02 -31.45
N LEU A 668 34.99 2.96 -31.28
CA LEU A 668 35.48 2.13 -32.38
C LEU A 668 34.38 1.18 -32.86
N ILE A 669 34.19 1.14 -34.18
CA ILE A 669 33.37 0.13 -34.86
C ILE A 669 34.23 -0.58 -35.92
N LEU A 670 33.92 -1.85 -36.19
CA LEU A 670 34.54 -2.64 -37.25
C LEU A 670 33.69 -2.55 -38.51
N ASP A 671 34.31 -2.26 -39.65
CA ASP A 671 33.67 -2.27 -40.97
C ASP A 671 34.11 -3.53 -41.74
N TRP A 672 33.20 -4.48 -41.96
CA TRP A 672 33.55 -5.79 -42.53
C TRP A 672 33.72 -5.76 -44.06
N LYS A 673 34.80 -6.36 -44.58
CA LYS A 673 35.20 -6.34 -46.01
C LYS A 673 34.60 -7.48 -46.85
N SER A 674 34.16 -8.59 -46.24
CA SER A 674 33.79 -9.81 -46.98
C SER A 674 32.43 -10.42 -46.60
N ASP A 675 31.84 -11.12 -47.57
CA ASP A 675 30.51 -11.76 -47.62
C ASP A 675 30.23 -12.91 -46.61
N LYS A 676 31.05 -13.09 -45.57
CA LYS A 676 30.95 -14.27 -44.66
C LYS A 676 29.85 -14.16 -43.61
N TRP A 677 29.47 -12.94 -43.25
CA TRP A 677 28.25 -12.63 -42.50
C TRP A 677 27.33 -11.91 -43.49
N THR A 678 26.06 -12.33 -43.56
CA THR A 678 25.06 -11.94 -44.56
C THR A 678 25.25 -10.55 -45.18
N LYS A 679 25.07 -10.45 -46.51
CA LYS A 679 25.20 -9.29 -47.45
C LYS A 679 24.70 -7.88 -47.02
N LYS A 680 24.36 -7.64 -45.76
CA LYS A 680 23.68 -6.46 -45.20
C LYS A 680 24.21 -5.97 -43.85
N ILE A 681 25.28 -6.54 -43.27
CA ILE A 681 25.86 -6.09 -42.00
C ILE A 681 27.20 -5.39 -42.28
N PRO A 682 27.22 -4.05 -42.51
CA PRO A 682 28.44 -3.34 -42.85
C PRO A 682 29.33 -3.07 -41.63
N ALA A 683 28.75 -2.94 -40.43
CA ALA A 683 29.47 -2.54 -39.24
C ALA A 683 28.98 -3.23 -37.96
N THR A 684 29.90 -3.51 -37.04
CA THR A 684 29.65 -4.13 -35.72
C THR A 684 30.51 -3.47 -34.64
N LEU A 685 30.20 -3.73 -33.37
CA LEU A 685 31.20 -3.63 -32.31
C LEU A 685 32.27 -4.73 -32.50
N LEU A 686 33.34 -4.68 -31.72
CA LEU A 686 34.30 -5.79 -31.68
C LEU A 686 33.65 -6.96 -30.92
N ILE A 687 33.65 -8.14 -31.52
CA ILE A 687 32.89 -9.32 -31.03
C ILE A 687 33.85 -10.49 -30.82
N GLY A 688 33.99 -10.91 -29.57
CA GLY A 688 34.89 -11.98 -29.15
C GLY A 688 34.19 -13.22 -28.61
N GLY A 689 34.82 -14.38 -28.79
CA GLY A 689 34.44 -15.60 -28.08
C GLY A 689 35.08 -15.64 -26.69
N VAL A 690 34.40 -16.24 -25.71
CA VAL A 690 35.00 -16.50 -24.39
C VAL A 690 35.44 -17.95 -24.34
N GLU A 691 36.73 -18.19 -24.14
CA GLU A 691 37.29 -19.54 -24.04
C GLU A 691 37.01 -20.19 -22.66
N GLU A 692 37.15 -21.52 -22.59
CA GLU A 692 36.91 -22.25 -21.35
C GLU A 692 37.94 -21.86 -20.27
N GLY A 693 37.45 -21.39 -19.12
CA GLY A 693 38.28 -20.90 -18.02
C GLY A 693 38.73 -19.44 -18.14
N GLU A 694 38.37 -18.76 -19.23
CA GLU A 694 38.65 -17.35 -19.47
C GLU A 694 37.58 -16.45 -18.84
N ASP A 695 37.99 -15.36 -18.17
CA ASP A 695 37.06 -14.32 -17.73
C ASP A 695 36.74 -13.33 -18.86
N PHE A 696 35.62 -12.61 -18.76
CA PHE A 696 35.17 -11.71 -19.83
C PHE A 696 36.18 -10.59 -20.17
N ILE A 697 36.91 -10.07 -19.18
CA ILE A 697 37.86 -8.97 -19.39
C ILE A 697 39.10 -9.50 -20.13
N SER A 698 39.58 -10.68 -19.75
CA SER A 698 40.69 -11.35 -20.42
C SER A 698 40.33 -11.69 -21.87
N ALA A 699 39.14 -12.25 -22.11
CA ALA A 699 38.61 -12.52 -23.45
C ALA A 699 38.57 -11.25 -24.31
N ALA A 700 37.99 -10.16 -23.80
CA ALA A 700 37.94 -8.90 -24.54
C ALA A 700 39.33 -8.36 -24.86
N LYS A 701 40.28 -8.38 -23.91
CA LYS A 701 41.65 -7.90 -24.17
C LYS A 701 42.37 -8.74 -25.22
N ARG A 702 42.17 -10.06 -25.23
CA ARG A 702 42.72 -10.97 -26.24
C ARG A 702 42.16 -10.62 -27.62
N GLU A 703 40.84 -10.52 -27.74
CA GLU A 703 40.13 -10.26 -29.00
C GLU A 703 40.48 -8.85 -29.56
N ILE A 704 40.57 -7.83 -28.71
CA ILE A 704 41.04 -6.49 -29.12
C ILE A 704 42.46 -6.55 -29.70
N LYS A 705 43.36 -7.30 -29.07
CA LYS A 705 44.74 -7.45 -29.52
C LYS A 705 44.81 -8.24 -30.83
N GLU A 706 43.99 -9.28 -30.98
CA GLU A 706 43.97 -10.16 -32.16
C GLU A 706 43.36 -9.48 -33.39
N GLU A 707 42.23 -8.79 -33.24
CA GLU A 707 41.50 -8.19 -34.38
C GLU A 707 42.06 -6.84 -34.82
N ILE A 708 42.46 -5.97 -33.88
CA ILE A 708 42.84 -4.57 -34.19
C ILE A 708 44.19 -4.14 -33.59
N GLY A 709 44.84 -5.00 -32.81
CA GLY A 709 46.22 -4.81 -32.37
C GLY A 709 46.43 -3.86 -31.20
N PHE A 710 45.39 -3.19 -30.69
CA PHE A 710 45.56 -2.27 -29.56
C PHE A 710 45.91 -3.01 -28.27
N THR A 711 46.92 -2.51 -27.56
CA THR A 711 47.40 -3.14 -26.31
C THR A 711 47.20 -2.28 -25.07
N ASN A 712 47.12 -0.96 -25.22
CA ASN A 712 47.08 -0.02 -24.09
C ASN A 712 45.67 0.52 -23.83
N LEU A 713 44.87 -0.29 -23.14
CA LEU A 713 43.45 0.00 -22.84
C LEU A 713 43.21 -0.04 -21.33
N LYS A 714 42.34 0.85 -20.85
CA LYS A 714 41.83 0.83 -19.48
C LYS A 714 40.42 0.28 -19.47
N PHE A 715 40.19 -0.83 -18.76
CA PHE A 715 38.83 -1.30 -18.49
C PHE A 715 38.08 -0.25 -17.65
N VAL A 716 36.86 0.07 -18.08
CA VAL A 716 36.00 1.06 -17.42
C VAL A 716 34.93 0.35 -16.61
N GLU A 717 34.03 -0.36 -17.29
CA GLU A 717 32.94 -1.09 -16.68
C GLU A 717 32.38 -2.18 -17.62
N GLN A 718 31.60 -3.08 -17.04
CA GLN A 718 30.74 -4.01 -17.77
C GLN A 718 29.33 -3.43 -17.79
N ILE A 719 28.67 -3.42 -18.94
CA ILE A 719 27.25 -3.06 -19.02
C ILE A 719 26.47 -4.08 -18.15
N PRO A 720 25.58 -3.62 -17.24
CA PRO A 720 24.91 -4.51 -16.28
C PRO A 720 23.89 -5.48 -16.90
N PHE A 721 23.73 -5.43 -18.22
CA PHE A 721 22.82 -6.25 -19.01
C PHE A 721 23.61 -7.12 -19.97
N SER A 722 23.28 -8.41 -19.99
CA SER A 722 23.66 -9.37 -21.03
C SER A 722 22.45 -9.64 -21.92
N THR A 723 22.68 -10.08 -23.15
CA THR A 723 21.62 -10.48 -24.11
C THR A 723 21.79 -11.95 -24.49
N ARG A 724 20.74 -12.54 -25.07
CA ARG A 724 20.82 -13.86 -25.70
C ARG A 724 20.50 -13.72 -27.19
N ALA A 725 21.50 -14.01 -28.01
CA ALA A 725 21.39 -14.00 -29.45
C ALA A 725 21.12 -15.41 -29.98
N GLU A 726 20.10 -15.56 -30.81
CA GLU A 726 19.79 -16.80 -31.50
C GLU A 726 19.92 -16.60 -33.01
N PHE A 727 20.91 -17.29 -33.61
CA PHE A 727 21.18 -17.17 -35.04
C PHE A 727 21.82 -18.44 -35.64
N TYR A 728 21.71 -18.60 -36.96
CA TYR A 728 22.41 -19.62 -37.72
C TYR A 728 23.80 -19.14 -38.16
N ALA A 729 24.85 -19.82 -37.68
CA ALA A 729 26.23 -19.51 -38.06
C ALA A 729 26.60 -20.22 -39.37
N ALA A 730 26.31 -19.58 -40.51
CA ALA A 730 26.52 -20.16 -41.84
C ALA A 730 27.95 -20.68 -42.08
N HIS A 731 28.96 -19.95 -41.59
CA HIS A 731 30.38 -20.32 -41.71
C HIS A 731 30.79 -21.58 -40.90
N LYS A 732 29.96 -22.04 -39.96
CA LYS A 732 30.17 -23.26 -39.16
C LYS A 732 29.08 -24.31 -39.38
N GLY A 733 27.97 -23.95 -40.03
CA GLY A 733 26.86 -24.85 -40.33
C GLY A 733 26.06 -25.30 -39.11
N VAL A 734 25.98 -24.49 -38.05
CA VAL A 734 25.30 -24.80 -36.77
C VAL A 734 24.38 -23.65 -36.33
N ASN A 735 23.32 -23.98 -35.60
CA ASN A 735 22.53 -22.99 -34.86
C ASN A 735 23.30 -22.59 -33.59
N ARG A 736 23.31 -21.31 -33.26
CA ARG A 736 24.02 -20.77 -32.09
C ARG A 736 23.06 -20.04 -31.16
N ILE A 737 23.19 -20.34 -29.88
CA ILE A 737 22.65 -19.53 -28.78
C ILE A 737 23.86 -18.91 -28.10
N ALA A 738 24.00 -17.59 -28.20
CA ALA A 738 25.12 -16.86 -27.60
C ALA A 738 24.61 -15.96 -26.47
N ASP A 739 25.12 -16.18 -25.26
CA ASP A 739 24.93 -15.24 -24.17
C ASP A 739 26.03 -14.18 -24.26
N VAL A 740 25.62 -12.95 -24.51
CA VAL A 740 26.51 -11.85 -24.88
C VAL A 740 26.56 -10.83 -23.75
N THR A 741 27.78 -10.50 -23.33
CA THR A 741 28.06 -9.40 -22.38
C THR A 741 28.78 -8.28 -23.12
N CYS A 742 28.53 -7.02 -22.75
CA CYS A 742 29.28 -5.89 -23.31
C CYS A 742 30.22 -5.24 -22.29
N LEU A 743 31.45 -4.97 -22.70
CA LEU A 743 32.51 -4.34 -21.88
C LEU A 743 32.95 -3.01 -22.50
N ILE A 744 33.24 -2.04 -21.65
CA ILE A 744 33.70 -0.70 -22.06
C ILE A 744 35.17 -0.53 -21.68
N PHE A 745 35.96 -0.09 -22.65
CA PHE A 745 37.37 0.24 -22.48
C PHE A 745 37.67 1.65 -22.97
N ASP A 746 38.48 2.39 -22.24
CA ASP A 746 39.08 3.63 -22.71
C ASP A 746 40.44 3.35 -23.35
N LEU A 747 40.63 3.84 -24.58
CA LEU A 747 41.91 3.77 -25.28
C LEU A 747 42.86 4.85 -24.74
N ILE A 748 43.95 4.43 -24.09
CA ILE A 748 44.90 5.37 -23.46
C ILE A 748 45.77 6.03 -24.54
N ASN A 749 46.31 5.21 -25.46
CA ASN A 749 47.06 5.61 -26.63
C ASN A 749 46.85 4.61 -27.76
N GLU A 750 47.35 4.93 -28.97
CA GLU A 750 47.20 4.07 -30.15
C GLU A 750 48.37 3.13 -30.39
N GLU A 751 49.05 2.70 -29.32
CA GLU A 751 50.09 1.68 -29.41
C GLU A 751 49.49 0.35 -29.88
N LYS A 752 50.10 -0.23 -30.92
CA LYS A 752 49.59 -1.43 -31.60
C LYS A 752 50.68 -2.47 -31.80
N VAL A 753 50.26 -3.73 -31.74
CA VAL A 753 51.04 -4.87 -32.26
C VAL A 753 50.61 -5.19 -33.70
N GLU A 754 51.46 -5.91 -34.41
CA GLU A 754 51.13 -6.33 -35.78
C GLU A 754 50.00 -7.38 -35.77
N VAL A 755 48.92 -7.04 -36.45
CA VAL A 755 47.75 -7.90 -36.66
C VAL A 755 48.00 -8.85 -37.84
N SER A 756 47.44 -10.06 -37.78
CA SER A 756 47.56 -11.07 -38.82
C SER A 756 47.03 -10.57 -40.18
N ASN A 757 47.55 -11.12 -41.27
CA ASN A 757 47.05 -10.81 -42.61
C ASN A 757 45.60 -11.30 -42.82
N GLU A 758 45.17 -12.30 -42.06
CA GLU A 758 43.79 -12.79 -42.11
C GLU A 758 42.81 -11.72 -41.60
N GLU A 759 43.08 -11.14 -40.43
CA GLU A 759 42.19 -10.10 -39.87
C GLU A 759 42.21 -8.80 -40.66
N LYS A 760 43.39 -8.38 -41.16
CA LYS A 760 43.50 -7.23 -42.07
C LYS A 760 42.65 -7.40 -43.34
N ASN A 761 42.41 -8.63 -43.79
CA ASN A 761 41.56 -8.94 -44.94
C ASN A 761 40.08 -9.08 -44.57
N ASN A 762 39.75 -9.32 -43.30
CA ASN A 762 38.37 -9.52 -42.83
C ASN A 762 37.62 -8.20 -42.64
N HIS A 763 38.25 -7.18 -42.06
CA HIS A 763 37.61 -5.89 -41.75
C HIS A 763 38.60 -4.71 -41.74
N ASP A 764 38.07 -3.49 -41.73
CA ASP A 764 38.73 -2.26 -41.28
C ASP A 764 38.09 -1.80 -39.96
N TYR A 765 38.57 -0.72 -39.37
CA TYR A 765 37.91 -0.09 -38.22
C TYR A 765 37.93 1.43 -38.34
N ARG A 766 36.96 2.10 -37.71
CA ARG A 766 36.90 3.56 -37.60
C ARG A 766 36.31 4.02 -36.28
N PHE A 767 36.64 5.24 -35.88
CA PHE A 767 36.06 5.90 -34.71
C PHE A 767 34.89 6.78 -35.15
N VAL A 768 33.74 6.61 -34.50
CA VAL A 768 32.49 7.33 -34.80
C VAL A 768 31.80 7.78 -33.52
N THR A 769 30.90 8.74 -33.66
CA THR A 769 29.98 9.10 -32.57
C THR A 769 29.01 7.94 -32.26
N ILE A 770 28.47 7.89 -31.04
CA ILE A 770 27.49 6.86 -30.66
C ILE A 770 26.21 6.99 -31.50
N GLU A 771 25.81 8.21 -31.87
CA GLU A 771 24.65 8.47 -32.74
C GLU A 771 24.88 8.02 -34.19
N GLU A 772 26.12 8.01 -34.65
CA GLU A 772 26.46 7.43 -35.96
C GLU A 772 26.49 5.91 -35.88
N ALA A 773 27.10 5.35 -34.83
CA ALA A 773 27.13 3.91 -34.58
C ALA A 773 25.72 3.30 -34.56
N SER A 774 24.74 3.96 -33.91
CA SER A 774 23.35 3.50 -33.84
C SER A 774 22.62 3.46 -35.19
N LYS A 775 23.11 4.21 -36.19
CA LYS A 775 22.54 4.23 -37.55
C LYS A 775 23.14 3.17 -38.46
N VAL A 776 24.41 2.84 -38.27
CA VAL A 776 25.18 1.96 -39.17
C VAL A 776 25.24 0.52 -38.68
N ILE A 777 25.24 0.30 -37.36
CA ILE A 777 25.27 -1.05 -36.80
C ILE A 777 23.85 -1.63 -36.81
N ASN A 778 23.70 -2.79 -37.43
CA ASN A 778 22.41 -3.45 -37.61
C ASN A 778 22.24 -4.77 -36.86
N ILE A 779 23.29 -5.30 -36.23
CA ILE A 779 23.22 -6.51 -35.41
C ILE A 779 22.35 -6.24 -34.17
N PRO A 780 21.39 -7.13 -33.84
CA PRO A 780 20.50 -6.95 -32.70
C PRO A 780 21.20 -6.67 -31.36
N ASP A 781 22.21 -7.47 -30.98
CA ASP A 781 22.92 -7.31 -29.70
C ASP A 781 23.67 -5.98 -29.63
N ASP A 782 24.43 -5.62 -30.67
CA ASP A 782 25.15 -4.35 -30.71
C ASP A 782 24.18 -3.16 -30.64
N LYS A 783 23.05 -3.23 -31.35
CA LYS A 783 22.00 -2.21 -31.27
C LYS A 783 21.48 -2.08 -29.85
N PHE A 784 21.25 -3.18 -29.15
CA PHE A 784 20.82 -3.16 -27.75
C PHE A 784 21.84 -2.41 -26.88
N PHE A 785 23.13 -2.77 -26.98
CA PHE A 785 24.18 -2.12 -26.18
C PHE A 785 24.40 -0.65 -26.55
N ILE A 786 24.37 -0.29 -27.84
CA ILE A 786 24.47 1.11 -28.29
C ILE A 786 23.28 1.93 -27.81
N ASN A 787 22.07 1.41 -27.91
CA ASN A 787 20.88 2.09 -27.40
C ASN A 787 20.96 2.29 -25.88
N TYR A 788 21.51 1.31 -25.16
CA TYR A 788 21.76 1.45 -23.74
C TYR A 788 22.80 2.55 -23.43
N LEU A 789 23.87 2.66 -24.22
CA LEU A 789 24.85 3.75 -24.08
C LEU A 789 24.23 5.14 -24.35
N ILE A 790 23.30 5.25 -25.30
CA ILE A 790 22.57 6.49 -25.59
C ILE A 790 21.62 6.83 -24.45
N LYS A 791 20.85 5.84 -24.00
CA LYS A 791 19.81 6.00 -22.98
C LYS A 791 19.80 4.78 -22.05
N PRO A 792 20.52 4.84 -20.92
CA PRO A 792 20.55 3.75 -19.96
C PRO A 792 19.18 3.56 -19.31
N ILE A 793 18.48 2.50 -19.69
CA ILE A 793 17.15 2.14 -19.18
C ILE A 793 17.12 0.67 -18.77
N ALA A 794 16.21 0.33 -17.86
CA ALA A 794 15.90 -1.05 -17.51
C ALA A 794 15.32 -1.81 -18.71
N TYR A 795 15.53 -3.13 -18.75
CA TYR A 795 14.89 -4.01 -19.71
C TYR A 795 13.59 -4.57 -19.14
N THR A 796 12.46 -4.11 -19.64
CA THR A 796 11.14 -4.38 -19.05
C THR A 796 10.30 -5.41 -19.83
N GLU A 797 10.82 -5.96 -20.92
CA GLU A 797 10.11 -6.95 -21.75
C GLU A 797 10.34 -8.39 -21.23
N ASP A 798 9.71 -9.35 -21.90
CA ASP A 798 9.89 -10.78 -21.63
C ASP A 798 11.16 -11.34 -22.28
N GLY A 799 11.71 -12.41 -21.71
CA GLY A 799 12.91 -13.04 -22.25
C GLY A 799 13.18 -14.39 -21.63
N ALA A 800 14.45 -14.81 -21.67
CA ALA A 800 14.88 -16.04 -21.01
C ALA A 800 15.39 -15.73 -19.60
N LEU A 801 14.94 -16.49 -18.61
CA LEU A 801 15.41 -16.34 -17.24
C LEU A 801 16.91 -16.69 -17.12
N VAL A 802 17.61 -15.87 -16.35
CA VAL A 802 19.03 -16.03 -15.99
C VAL A 802 19.20 -15.75 -14.50
N ASN A 803 20.28 -16.24 -13.89
CA ASN A 803 20.53 -16.09 -12.45
C ASN A 803 19.38 -16.57 -11.55
N SER A 804 18.56 -17.50 -12.07
CA SER A 804 17.28 -17.96 -11.48
C SER A 804 17.30 -19.45 -11.10
N GLY A 805 18.51 -20.01 -10.95
CA GLY A 805 18.72 -21.39 -10.53
C GLY A 805 18.10 -22.40 -11.48
N LYS A 806 17.12 -23.18 -11.00
CA LYS A 806 16.43 -24.21 -11.80
C LYS A 806 15.59 -23.65 -12.95
N PHE A 807 15.30 -22.35 -12.92
CA PHE A 807 14.53 -21.66 -13.95
C PHE A 807 15.44 -20.97 -14.98
N ASN A 808 16.75 -21.24 -15.01
CA ASN A 808 17.58 -20.71 -16.08
C ASN A 808 17.14 -21.26 -17.44
N ASP A 809 17.19 -20.43 -18.48
CA ASP A 809 16.88 -20.74 -19.88
C ASP A 809 15.40 -21.00 -20.23
N ILE A 810 14.46 -20.90 -19.29
CA ILE A 810 13.02 -20.94 -19.61
C ILE A 810 12.50 -19.52 -19.88
N SER A 811 11.38 -19.41 -20.59
CA SER A 811 10.75 -18.11 -20.88
C SER A 811 10.10 -17.50 -19.63
N SER A 812 9.95 -16.18 -19.61
CA SER A 812 9.17 -15.46 -18.58
C SER A 812 7.75 -16.01 -18.40
N GLU A 813 7.10 -16.50 -19.46
CA GLU A 813 5.74 -17.05 -19.39
C GLU A 813 5.70 -18.45 -18.78
N GLU A 814 6.72 -19.28 -19.02
CA GLU A 814 6.80 -20.65 -18.49
C GLU A 814 7.22 -20.68 -17.00
N ALA A 815 8.01 -19.68 -16.57
CA ALA A 815 8.53 -19.52 -15.21
C ALA A 815 7.45 -19.13 -14.18
#